data_AF-A0A916BJ08-F1
#
_entry.id   AF-A0A916BJ08-F1
#
_cell.length_a   1.000
_cell.length_b   1.000
_cell.length_c   1.000
_cell.angle_alpha   90.00
_cell.angle_beta   90.00
_cell.angle_gamma   90.00
#
_symmetry.space_group_name_H-M   'P 1'
#
loop_
_entity.id
_entity.type
_entity.pdbx_description
1 polymer ?
#
loop_
_entity_poly.entity_id
_entity_poly.type
_entity_poly.pdbx_seq_one_letter_code
_entity_poly.pdbx_strand_id
1 'polypeptide(L)'
;MRNRTIIIVGAVAITAIALIALSSSKPSTPPVARSTLNCTGKGSPTVILYTGPEAAVGDPWSKVSPKISGFTQVCDYHRSLLGTGQQMADELTALLKEKSVLGPYVLVTNALYNWGAQVYVAQHREQVVALVFVNPFSEDTIAGDLAILASYPDDLAQYRQEWTDYLDEGLSFDDWQAANVEQVRAAGALGDLPLIIIVPGKTPAFSKPYDEQMLAMYTQQQQQLLKLSTNSLLLAADQPGGKSILRNEPHLVTAAIRLALSPKLPLTPPIVPEFKFEPNDNFDQAAQIALHVKYDQLDLALLKPGADGPDPDYFKVRVKPDRLITCHTFDLSGGVDTNLALYDDKLKAIASNDNSDPAQTDLSSSITYTSTYEGWLYVLVSEGVDHSPTETQPATYSLECSTGSSGPTVSTATTSVPLPTDIYQRVSQDSLFDYMTDLTAIQPYSGWRNSATEGEAEALDYVAGQLQQFEYLKQLGLTLERQDFRVFLATELWETRLEVQIAGRDFEIPADGLRGHRDVIDYALHFDSDGKLNDANRDPVVVNESIVVVRTADDINALKPGDVQGKVVFLDYAPIDTTQVQERAYDHALTLLRQNPAGIVVVTHFSNAQHESHGTFIGDGQPFGWLDVDHLPPILYVRLEDMKSAGIKSWEDLAQITSARLTWDADVFSPGTSGNLIAHIPGADATRALILGGHIDSPNSPGAMDDGSGSVVLLEVARVLNAAQLQPPTDLYLVWFGSEELSLYGSAHFAATHQDLLDRTTAMLQVDMLSRPVDDINPYLNLITWSYGRHGDAALPWPDYLTQKSAGFGVTTRPLDSYAIESDNSALAGFDVPNANLIYIDEPAMLRLGSVHYASHIHDPYDTVELARESGEVLVQMAQVALAAALETGRDDPELRIAPRPDRHALFIASHTEPTLVGPVGFIDLAMSLAWAGFDVDLIPYGQSLTPADLANTDLVVVLPVMDYPSPDGDVALYDEAWSPAEIDALEEYVANGGFLVLTNSAHRLKLSNRTFDANEDWSDVNALAERFGVTFLEETIHDTQVQVTGDHPLTTGVKYLALAEENGVPFTTKTGLALAQAADGATVAAVIDQGRGHVLVLADVGILDTAYGDPGNLPFWHNLADYARR
;
A
#
# COMPACT_ATOMS: atom_id res chain seq x y z
N MET A 1 -42.20 23.72 23.35
CA MET A 1 -41.56 23.30 24.62
C MET A 1 -41.66 21.79 24.78
N ARG A 2 -40.62 21.06 24.34
CA ARG A 2 -40.13 19.81 24.93
C ARG A 2 -38.83 19.50 24.17
N ASN A 3 -37.70 19.72 24.83
CA ASN A 3 -36.40 19.43 24.23
C ASN A 3 -36.26 17.92 24.08
N ARG A 4 -35.76 17.47 22.93
CA ARG A 4 -34.93 16.26 22.83
C ARG A 4 -33.58 16.74 22.33
N THR A 5 -32.61 16.72 23.24
CA THR A 5 -31.20 16.99 22.91
C THR A 5 -30.66 15.73 22.26
N ILE A 6 -30.18 15.83 21.02
CA ILE A 6 -29.36 14.79 20.39
C ILE A 6 -27.91 15.05 20.83
N ILE A 7 -27.22 14.00 21.25
CA ILE A 7 -25.81 14.05 21.67
C ILE A 7 -24.98 13.64 20.44
N ILE A 8 -24.10 14.53 19.99
CA ILE A 8 -23.11 14.24 18.95
C ILE A 8 -21.73 14.52 19.57
N VAL A 9 -20.86 13.52 19.55
CA VAL A 9 -19.48 13.59 20.05
C VAL A 9 -18.58 14.07 18.91
N GLY A 10 -17.63 15.01 19.16
CA GLY A 10 -16.87 15.66 18.09
C GLY A 10 -15.50 16.18 18.53
N ALA A 11 -14.45 15.76 17.84
CA ALA A 11 -13.09 15.77 18.37
C ALA A 11 -12.29 17.06 18.08
N VAL A 12 -11.91 17.77 19.15
CA VAL A 12 -10.96 18.91 19.21
C VAL A 12 -10.34 18.86 20.63
N ALA A 13 -9.13 19.30 20.99
CA ALA A 13 -7.95 19.75 20.23
C ALA A 13 -6.66 19.21 20.89
N ILE A 14 -5.71 18.73 20.09
CA ILE A 14 -4.26 18.73 20.41
C ILE A 14 -3.49 19.18 19.14
N THR A 15 -3.91 20.28 18.51
CA THR A 15 -3.21 20.80 17.31
C THR A 15 -2.82 22.27 17.38
N ALA A 16 -3.54 23.11 18.14
CA ALA A 16 -3.12 24.51 18.33
C ALA A 16 -1.76 24.55 19.08
N ILE A 17 -1.65 23.83 20.19
CA ILE A 17 -0.40 23.71 20.96
C ILE A 17 0.67 22.96 20.15
N ALA A 18 0.34 21.85 19.48
CA ALA A 18 1.33 21.06 18.74
C ALA A 18 1.98 21.81 17.57
N LEU A 19 1.24 22.63 16.82
CA LEU A 19 1.83 23.50 15.78
C LEU A 19 2.65 24.67 16.35
N ILE A 20 2.33 25.11 17.56
CA ILE A 20 3.03 26.21 18.25
C ILE A 20 4.30 25.71 18.96
N ALA A 21 4.28 24.48 19.51
CA ALA A 21 5.40 23.83 20.19
C ALA A 21 6.52 23.34 19.24
N LEU A 22 6.21 23.16 17.94
CA LEU A 22 7.21 22.87 16.90
C LEU A 22 8.09 24.08 16.54
N SER A 23 7.77 25.28 17.04
CA SER A 23 8.53 26.51 16.85
C SER A 23 9.38 26.82 18.10
N SER A 24 10.57 26.24 18.18
CA SER A 24 11.50 26.37 19.32
C SER A 24 12.25 27.71 19.41
N SER A 25 11.88 28.72 18.61
CA SER A 25 12.51 30.05 18.64
C SER A 25 11.54 31.20 18.39
N LYS A 26 11.46 32.12 19.36
CA LYS A 26 10.81 33.43 19.21
C LYS A 26 11.50 34.25 18.11
N PRO A 27 10.78 34.86 17.14
CA PRO A 27 11.40 35.67 16.10
C PRO A 27 12.20 36.84 16.68
N SER A 28 13.51 36.89 16.44
CA SER A 28 14.43 37.81 17.12
C SER A 28 14.50 39.22 16.51
N THR A 29 13.45 39.68 15.81
CA THR A 29 13.51 40.89 14.95
C THR A 29 12.20 41.70 14.93
N PRO A 30 12.23 42.98 15.35
CA PRO A 30 11.16 43.94 15.08
C PRO A 30 11.57 45.01 14.04
N PRO A 31 10.63 45.66 13.30
CA PRO A 31 9.28 45.23 12.96
C PRO A 31 9.05 45.22 11.43
N VAL A 32 8.67 44.06 10.88
CA VAL A 32 7.74 44.06 9.73
C VAL A 32 6.36 44.43 10.28
N ALA A 33 5.45 44.96 9.45
CA ALA A 33 4.16 45.49 9.92
C ALA A 33 3.39 44.47 10.80
N ARG A 34 2.93 44.91 11.99
CA ARG A 34 2.24 44.10 13.02
C ARG A 34 1.04 43.31 12.46
N SER A 35 0.41 43.85 11.42
CA SER A 35 -0.55 43.17 10.59
C SER A 35 -0.43 43.59 9.13
N THR A 36 -0.77 42.68 8.22
CA THR A 36 -0.72 42.86 6.77
C THR A 36 -1.97 42.32 6.10
N LEU A 37 -2.36 42.91 4.97
CA LEU A 37 -3.48 42.44 4.14
C LEU A 37 -3.02 42.30 2.69
N ASN A 38 -2.97 41.05 2.20
CA ASN A 38 -2.50 40.70 0.85
C ASN A 38 -3.64 40.07 0.05
N CYS A 39 -4.04 40.68 -1.07
CA CYS A 39 -5.20 40.23 -1.85
C CYS A 39 -4.82 39.66 -3.22
N THR A 40 -5.45 38.55 -3.61
CA THR A 40 -5.36 37.94 -4.94
C THR A 40 -6.77 37.67 -5.50
N GLY A 41 -6.86 37.36 -6.79
CA GLY A 41 -8.15 37.22 -7.47
C GLY A 41 -8.95 38.51 -7.61
N LYS A 42 -10.16 38.40 -8.18
CA LYS A 42 -11.12 39.50 -8.38
C LYS A 42 -12.54 38.95 -8.27
N GLY A 43 -13.41 39.65 -7.55
CA GLY A 43 -14.82 39.25 -7.38
C GLY A 43 -15.45 39.91 -6.16
N SER A 44 -16.69 39.53 -5.86
CA SER A 44 -17.43 39.93 -4.67
C SER A 44 -18.47 38.84 -4.36
N PRO A 45 -18.72 38.48 -3.09
CA PRO A 45 -18.07 39.00 -1.88
C PRO A 45 -16.60 38.60 -1.77
N THR A 46 -15.82 39.46 -1.12
CA THR A 46 -14.39 39.24 -0.89
C THR A 46 -14.20 38.31 0.29
N VAL A 47 -13.41 37.26 0.13
CA VAL A 47 -13.10 36.30 1.20
C VAL A 47 -11.90 36.81 2.00
N ILE A 48 -12.05 36.98 3.30
CA ILE A 48 -10.97 37.36 4.23
C ILE A 48 -10.53 36.11 4.99
N LEU A 49 -9.31 35.64 4.74
CA LEU A 49 -8.68 34.55 5.49
C LEU A 49 -7.92 35.16 6.67
N TYR A 50 -8.14 34.68 7.89
CA TYR A 50 -7.36 35.09 9.06
C TYR A 50 -6.16 34.16 9.22
N THR A 51 -4.98 34.74 9.40
CA THR A 51 -3.70 34.00 9.49
C THR A 51 -2.89 34.50 10.69
N GLY A 52 -2.46 33.58 11.55
CA GLY A 52 -1.70 33.88 12.75
C GLY A 52 -0.19 33.64 12.66
N PRO A 53 0.53 33.75 13.79
CA PRO A 53 1.97 33.53 13.86
C PRO A 53 2.37 32.08 13.55
N GLU A 54 1.45 31.12 13.56
CA GLU A 54 1.66 29.76 13.07
C GLU A 54 2.11 29.69 11.60
N ALA A 55 1.87 30.75 10.80
CA ALA A 55 2.36 30.85 9.43
C ALA A 55 3.89 30.98 9.31
N ALA A 56 4.62 31.18 10.42
CA ALA A 56 6.08 31.07 10.44
C ALA A 56 6.59 29.66 10.06
N VAL A 57 5.73 28.63 10.11
CA VAL A 57 5.99 27.23 9.71
C VAL A 57 5.37 26.90 8.32
N GLY A 58 5.17 27.94 7.50
CA GLY A 58 4.63 27.86 6.14
C GLY A 58 3.14 28.22 6.04
N ASP A 59 2.75 28.84 4.92
CA ASP A 59 1.40 29.37 4.68
C ASP A 59 0.31 28.27 4.81
N PRO A 60 -0.58 28.35 5.83
CA PRO A 60 -1.63 27.36 6.06
C PRO A 60 -2.74 27.42 4.99
N TRP A 61 -2.86 28.51 4.24
CA TRP A 61 -3.87 28.71 3.21
C TRP A 61 -3.38 28.41 1.79
N SER A 62 -2.12 28.02 1.62
CA SER A 62 -1.47 27.74 0.33
C SER A 62 -2.25 26.80 -0.60
N LYS A 63 -2.91 25.75 -0.07
CA LYS A 63 -3.77 24.82 -0.84
C LYS A 63 -5.21 25.32 -1.09
N VAL A 64 -5.63 26.39 -0.41
CA VAL A 64 -7.03 26.89 -0.38
C VAL A 64 -7.16 28.23 -1.12
N SER A 65 -6.26 29.18 -0.86
CA SER A 65 -6.26 30.53 -1.44
C SER A 65 -6.29 30.54 -2.98
N PRO A 66 -5.47 29.73 -3.70
CA PRO A 66 -5.54 29.66 -5.16
C PRO A 66 -6.93 29.24 -5.68
N LYS A 67 -7.57 28.26 -5.02
CA LYS A 67 -8.90 27.74 -5.40
C LYS A 67 -10.00 28.80 -5.22
N ILE A 68 -9.89 29.65 -4.19
CA ILE A 68 -10.81 30.78 -3.97
C ILE A 68 -10.55 31.91 -4.98
N SER A 69 -9.28 32.24 -5.23
CA SER A 69 -8.89 33.32 -6.15
C SER A 69 -9.41 33.13 -7.59
N GLY A 70 -9.69 31.87 -7.96
CA GLY A 70 -10.29 31.50 -9.24
C GLY A 70 -11.80 31.78 -9.37
N PHE A 71 -12.52 32.11 -8.28
CA PHE A 71 -13.95 32.46 -8.34
C PHE A 71 -14.36 33.73 -7.59
N THR A 72 -13.53 34.27 -6.68
CA THR A 72 -13.73 35.61 -6.11
C THR A 72 -12.40 36.26 -5.67
N GLN A 73 -12.43 37.50 -5.18
CA GLN A 73 -11.28 38.09 -4.52
C GLN A 73 -11.07 37.43 -3.15
N VAL A 74 -9.83 37.05 -2.85
CA VAL A 74 -9.42 36.53 -1.55
C VAL A 74 -8.30 37.40 -0.99
N CYS A 75 -8.39 37.75 0.29
CA CYS A 75 -7.39 38.52 1.01
C CYS A 75 -6.94 37.77 2.26
N ASP A 76 -5.63 37.56 2.37
CA ASP A 76 -4.99 37.06 3.57
C ASP A 76 -4.74 38.22 4.54
N TYR A 77 -5.37 38.16 5.72
CA TYR A 77 -5.18 39.03 6.86
C TYR A 77 -4.27 38.34 7.87
N HIS A 78 -2.98 38.68 7.79
CA HIS A 78 -1.94 38.08 8.61
C HIS A 78 -1.58 38.96 9.81
N ARG A 79 -1.42 38.35 10.99
CA ARG A 79 -0.94 38.95 12.24
C ARG A 79 0.23 38.18 12.82
N SER A 80 1.31 38.88 13.16
CA SER A 80 2.52 38.26 13.74
C SER A 80 2.43 37.99 15.26
N LEU A 81 1.40 38.47 15.95
CA LEU A 81 1.16 38.26 17.39
C LEU A 81 -0.35 38.24 17.71
N LEU A 82 -0.70 37.53 18.80
CA LEU A 82 -2.04 37.40 19.34
C LEU A 82 -2.47 38.68 20.08
N GLY A 83 -3.52 39.32 19.56
CA GLY A 83 -4.16 40.47 20.19
C GLY A 83 -5.49 40.10 20.84
N THR A 84 -6.18 41.12 21.34
CA THR A 84 -7.60 41.05 21.68
C THR A 84 -8.48 41.13 20.44
N GLY A 85 -9.70 40.58 20.48
CA GLY A 85 -10.67 40.64 19.38
C GLY A 85 -10.95 42.06 18.89
N GLN A 86 -10.97 43.04 19.79
CA GLN A 86 -11.08 44.47 19.48
C GLN A 86 -9.90 44.96 18.63
N GLN A 87 -8.65 44.64 19.02
CA GLN A 87 -7.46 44.98 18.23
C GLN A 87 -7.49 44.31 16.84
N MET A 88 -7.90 43.04 16.79
CA MET A 88 -8.03 42.31 15.52
C MET A 88 -9.09 42.93 14.59
N ALA A 89 -10.19 43.44 15.14
CA ALA A 89 -11.23 44.12 14.38
C ALA A 89 -10.80 45.51 13.89
N ASP A 90 -10.24 46.34 14.78
CA ASP A 90 -9.77 47.70 14.47
C ASP A 90 -8.67 47.70 13.39
N GLU A 91 -7.73 46.76 13.47
CA GLU A 91 -6.65 46.59 12.50
C GLU A 91 -7.17 46.13 11.13
N LEU A 92 -8.09 45.15 11.09
CA LEU A 92 -8.71 44.71 9.84
C LEU A 92 -9.49 45.86 9.17
N THR A 93 -10.26 46.63 9.94
CA THR A 93 -10.97 47.82 9.45
C THR A 93 -10.02 48.89 8.90
N ALA A 94 -8.86 49.10 9.54
CA ALA A 94 -7.84 50.01 9.05
C ALA A 94 -7.22 49.50 7.72
N LEU A 95 -6.86 48.23 7.64
CA LEU A 95 -6.22 47.62 6.48
C LEU A 95 -7.15 47.53 5.26
N LEU A 96 -8.41 47.10 5.43
CA LEU A 96 -9.41 47.07 4.35
C LEU A 96 -9.60 48.47 3.75
N LYS A 97 -9.67 49.50 4.60
CA LYS A 97 -9.78 50.91 4.19
C LYS A 97 -8.50 51.42 3.50
N GLU A 98 -7.32 51.07 4.00
CA GLU A 98 -6.04 51.45 3.39
C GLU A 98 -5.87 50.83 2.00
N LYS A 99 -6.11 49.52 1.87
CA LYS A 99 -6.00 48.78 0.62
C LYS A 99 -7.19 49.02 -0.34
N SER A 100 -8.20 49.77 0.09
CA SER A 100 -9.44 50.02 -0.66
C SER A 100 -10.15 48.74 -1.10
N VAL A 101 -10.08 47.70 -0.27
CA VAL A 101 -10.81 46.44 -0.46
C VAL A 101 -12.28 46.71 -0.13
N LEU A 102 -13.17 46.26 -1.01
CA LEU A 102 -14.61 46.52 -0.89
C LEU A 102 -15.33 45.26 -0.41
N GLY A 103 -16.25 45.46 0.53
CA GLY A 103 -17.23 44.45 0.93
C GLY A 103 -18.37 44.31 -0.08
N PRO A 104 -19.29 43.35 0.15
CA PRO A 104 -19.39 42.53 1.35
C PRO A 104 -18.30 41.45 1.48
N TYR A 105 -18.09 40.96 2.71
CA TYR A 105 -17.04 40.02 3.09
C TYR A 105 -17.58 38.66 3.53
N VAL A 106 -16.83 37.60 3.24
CA VAL A 106 -16.92 36.31 3.95
C VAL A 106 -15.70 36.21 4.86
N LEU A 107 -15.90 36.03 6.17
CA LEU A 107 -14.78 35.89 7.11
C LEU A 107 -14.48 34.40 7.35
N VAL A 108 -13.24 33.99 7.10
CA VAL A 108 -12.79 32.60 7.26
C VAL A 108 -11.67 32.56 8.29
N THR A 109 -11.83 31.76 9.34
CA THR A 109 -10.89 31.72 10.47
C THR A 109 -10.48 30.30 10.80
N ASN A 110 -9.26 30.14 11.30
CA ASN A 110 -8.79 28.92 11.96
C ASN A 110 -8.67 29.16 13.47
N ALA A 111 -8.91 28.13 14.30
CA ALA A 111 -8.71 28.17 15.76
C ALA A 111 -9.33 29.43 16.42
N LEU A 112 -8.57 30.11 17.29
CA LEU A 112 -8.99 31.29 18.07
C LEU A 112 -9.32 32.55 17.25
N TYR A 113 -8.97 32.61 15.96
CA TYR A 113 -9.20 33.80 15.14
C TYR A 113 -10.70 34.10 14.93
N ASN A 114 -11.56 33.12 15.20
CA ASN A 114 -13.00 33.29 15.26
C ASN A 114 -13.45 34.35 16.29
N TRP A 115 -12.66 34.64 17.33
CA TRP A 115 -12.94 35.71 18.30
C TRP A 115 -12.85 37.10 17.66
N GLY A 116 -11.79 37.35 16.86
CA GLY A 116 -11.62 38.60 16.11
C GLY A 116 -12.70 38.80 15.05
N ALA A 117 -13.10 37.74 14.36
CA ALA A 117 -14.19 37.79 13.39
C ALA A 117 -15.55 38.11 14.03
N GLN A 118 -15.85 37.56 15.21
CA GLN A 118 -17.09 37.88 15.94
C GLN A 118 -17.14 39.35 16.37
N VAL A 119 -16.04 39.89 16.91
CA VAL A 119 -15.97 41.31 17.31
C VAL A 119 -16.07 42.24 16.08
N TYR A 120 -15.43 41.88 14.97
CA TYR A 120 -15.57 42.61 13.71
C TYR A 120 -17.03 42.63 13.20
N VAL A 121 -17.73 41.49 13.22
CA VAL A 121 -19.15 41.43 12.84
C VAL A 121 -20.03 42.29 13.73
N ALA A 122 -19.79 42.33 15.04
CA ALA A 122 -20.56 43.18 15.95
C ALA A 122 -20.42 44.69 15.64
N GLN A 123 -19.30 45.10 15.04
CA GLN A 123 -19.00 46.49 14.66
C GLN A 123 -19.41 46.82 13.21
N HIS A 124 -19.40 45.82 12.31
CA HIS A 124 -19.50 45.98 10.86
C HIS A 124 -20.46 44.96 10.22
N ARG A 125 -21.56 44.65 10.91
CA ARG A 125 -22.55 43.60 10.53
C ARG A 125 -23.08 43.76 9.11
N GLU A 126 -23.21 44.98 8.61
CA GLU A 126 -23.68 45.30 7.26
C GLU A 126 -22.67 45.02 6.14
N GLN A 127 -21.40 44.82 6.50
CA GLN A 127 -20.31 44.52 5.56
C GLN A 127 -19.98 43.03 5.48
N VAL A 128 -20.52 42.18 6.37
CA VAL A 128 -20.29 40.73 6.37
C VAL A 128 -21.53 40.00 5.88
N VAL A 129 -21.35 39.05 4.96
CA VAL A 129 -22.43 38.20 4.42
C VAL A 129 -22.38 36.76 4.92
N ALA A 130 -21.23 36.27 5.37
CA ALA A 130 -21.10 34.94 5.97
C ALA A 130 -19.82 34.76 6.79
N LEU A 131 -19.77 33.70 7.60
CA LEU A 131 -18.60 33.25 8.32
C LEU A 131 -18.36 31.75 8.12
N VAL A 132 -17.08 31.36 8.01
CA VAL A 132 -16.63 29.96 8.01
C VAL A 132 -15.55 29.79 9.07
N PHE A 133 -15.83 28.97 10.07
CA PHE A 133 -14.95 28.70 11.20
C PHE A 133 -14.36 27.31 11.09
N VAL A 134 -13.07 27.20 10.83
CA VAL A 134 -12.32 25.94 10.85
C VAL A 134 -11.76 25.73 12.25
N ASN A 135 -12.13 24.63 12.89
CA ASN A 135 -11.66 24.21 14.22
C ASN A 135 -11.72 25.33 15.30
N PRO A 136 -12.83 26.08 15.46
CA PRO A 136 -12.86 27.31 16.26
C PRO A 136 -12.81 27.08 17.77
N PHE A 137 -12.42 28.11 18.52
CA PHE A 137 -12.41 28.08 19.99
C PHE A 137 -13.64 28.82 20.56
N SER A 138 -14.22 28.31 21.64
CA SER A 138 -15.23 29.05 22.42
C SER A 138 -14.55 30.01 23.40
N GLU A 139 -15.25 31.05 23.81
CA GLU A 139 -14.85 31.90 24.94
C GLU A 139 -14.59 31.10 26.24
N ASP A 140 -15.21 29.94 26.40
CA ASP A 140 -15.05 29.09 27.59
C ASP A 140 -13.89 28.07 27.45
N THR A 141 -13.29 27.93 26.26
CA THR A 141 -12.19 26.99 25.96
C THR A 141 -11.04 27.10 26.96
N ILE A 142 -10.36 28.25 26.99
CA ILE A 142 -9.16 28.46 27.82
C ILE A 142 -9.50 28.32 29.31
N ALA A 143 -10.71 28.72 29.73
CA ALA A 143 -11.13 28.59 31.13
C ALA A 143 -11.34 27.13 31.56
N GLY A 144 -11.82 26.29 30.64
CA GLY A 144 -11.97 24.86 30.85
C GLY A 144 -10.65 24.10 30.79
N ASP A 145 -9.76 24.45 29.86
CA ASP A 145 -8.39 23.89 29.80
C ASP A 145 -7.67 24.11 31.14
N LEU A 146 -7.68 25.35 31.66
CA LEU A 146 -7.10 25.71 32.95
C LEU A 146 -7.75 24.95 34.13
N ALA A 147 -9.03 24.59 34.04
CA ALA A 147 -9.73 23.85 35.09
C ALA A 147 -9.37 22.35 35.09
N ILE A 148 -9.15 21.76 33.91
CA ILE A 148 -8.69 20.37 33.77
C ILE A 148 -7.21 20.27 34.17
N LEU A 149 -6.36 21.17 33.65
CA LEU A 149 -4.94 21.25 33.98
C LEU A 149 -4.65 21.70 35.43
N ALA A 150 -5.64 22.18 36.19
CA ALA A 150 -5.48 22.46 37.62
C ALA A 150 -5.01 21.24 38.45
N SER A 151 -5.20 20.03 37.94
CA SER A 151 -4.71 18.78 38.54
C SER A 151 -3.30 18.38 38.09
N TYR A 152 -2.71 19.11 37.13
CA TYR A 152 -1.45 18.80 36.44
C TYR A 152 -0.55 20.06 36.42
N PRO A 153 0.14 20.40 37.53
CA PRO A 153 0.73 21.72 37.72
C PRO A 153 1.83 22.10 36.71
N ASP A 154 2.61 21.12 36.25
CA ASP A 154 3.69 21.35 35.28
C ASP A 154 3.13 21.58 33.88
N ASP A 155 2.18 20.75 33.43
CA ASP A 155 1.45 20.93 32.16
C ASP A 155 0.67 22.28 32.17
N LEU A 156 0.09 22.68 33.31
CA LEU A 156 -0.57 23.98 33.49
C LEU A 156 0.39 25.17 33.37
N ALA A 157 1.61 25.03 33.92
CA ALA A 157 2.64 26.06 33.84
C ALA A 157 3.17 26.19 32.40
N GLN A 158 3.40 25.07 31.72
CA GLN A 158 3.78 25.01 30.31
C GLN A 158 2.69 25.67 29.44
N TYR A 159 1.44 25.23 29.55
CA TYR A 159 0.30 25.79 28.80
C TYR A 159 0.21 27.32 28.93
N ARG A 160 0.34 27.85 30.17
CA ARG A 160 0.34 29.30 30.41
C ARG A 160 1.53 30.03 29.78
N GLN A 161 2.70 29.42 29.80
CA GLN A 161 3.91 30.00 29.21
C GLN A 161 3.81 30.03 27.69
N GLU A 162 3.40 28.93 27.07
CA GLU A 162 3.20 28.79 25.61
C GLU A 162 2.28 29.90 25.08
N TRP A 163 1.11 30.11 25.70
CA TRP A 163 0.23 31.21 25.30
C TRP A 163 0.86 32.59 25.48
N THR A 164 1.57 32.81 26.60
CA THR A 164 2.20 34.10 26.92
C THR A 164 3.23 34.52 25.88
N ASP A 165 3.94 33.56 25.27
CA ASP A 165 5.02 33.87 24.34
C ASP A 165 4.58 34.48 22.99
N TYR A 166 3.31 34.30 22.60
CA TYR A 166 2.73 34.79 21.35
C TYR A 166 1.83 36.02 21.51
N LEU A 167 1.66 36.55 22.72
CA LEU A 167 0.82 37.74 22.96
C LEU A 167 1.48 39.03 22.46
N ASP A 168 0.65 39.98 22.03
CA ASP A 168 1.05 41.37 21.79
C ASP A 168 1.75 41.98 23.02
N GLU A 169 2.83 42.76 22.78
CA GLU A 169 3.63 43.38 23.83
C GLU A 169 2.77 44.18 24.84
N GLY A 170 2.89 43.82 26.13
CA GLY A 170 2.19 44.48 27.23
C GLY A 170 0.87 43.84 27.64
N LEU A 171 0.44 42.75 27.00
CA LEU A 171 -0.65 41.89 27.51
C LEU A 171 -0.08 40.78 28.41
N SER A 172 -0.76 40.50 29.54
CA SER A 172 -0.56 39.26 30.29
C SER A 172 -1.55 38.19 29.80
N PHE A 173 -1.26 36.91 30.05
CA PHE A 173 -2.16 35.81 29.69
C PHE A 173 -3.56 35.97 30.31
N ASP A 174 -3.64 36.27 31.61
CA ASP A 174 -4.92 36.41 32.30
C ASP A 174 -5.69 37.65 31.82
N ASP A 175 -5.01 38.78 31.55
CA ASP A 175 -5.64 39.98 30.98
C ASP A 175 -6.12 39.77 29.53
N TRP A 176 -5.32 39.09 28.71
CA TRP A 176 -5.66 38.75 27.32
C TRP A 176 -6.86 37.82 27.25
N GLN A 177 -6.88 36.75 28.07
CA GLN A 177 -8.00 35.83 28.15
C GLN A 177 -9.26 36.58 28.61
N ALA A 178 -9.18 37.31 29.73
CA ALA A 178 -10.32 38.04 30.28
C ALA A 178 -10.90 39.06 29.28
N ALA A 179 -10.05 39.84 28.61
CA ALA A 179 -10.46 40.83 27.63
C ALA A 179 -11.12 40.19 26.39
N ASN A 180 -10.58 39.09 25.85
CA ASN A 180 -11.20 38.39 24.73
C ASN A 180 -12.56 37.79 25.10
N VAL A 181 -12.65 37.15 26.28
CA VAL A 181 -13.91 36.56 26.78
C VAL A 181 -14.97 37.65 26.99
N GLU A 182 -14.61 38.81 27.54
CA GLU A 182 -15.52 39.95 27.65
C GLU A 182 -15.97 40.45 26.27
N GLN A 183 -15.05 40.62 25.32
CA GLN A 183 -15.32 41.15 23.99
C GLN A 183 -16.18 40.21 23.13
N VAL A 184 -15.91 38.90 23.13
CA VAL A 184 -16.70 37.91 22.39
C VAL A 184 -18.11 37.80 22.98
N ARG A 185 -18.25 37.75 24.31
CA ARG A 185 -19.57 37.75 24.95
C ARG A 185 -20.34 39.06 24.73
N ALA A 186 -19.64 40.19 24.59
CA ALA A 186 -20.24 41.48 24.25
C ALA A 186 -20.63 41.59 22.75
N ALA A 187 -19.93 40.91 21.86
CA ALA A 187 -20.27 40.82 20.43
C ALA A 187 -21.61 40.10 20.21
N GLY A 188 -21.89 39.06 21.00
CA GLY A 188 -23.19 38.41 21.06
C GLY A 188 -23.56 37.61 19.81
N ALA A 189 -24.87 37.45 19.56
CA ALA A 189 -25.36 36.63 18.46
C ALA A 189 -25.20 37.31 17.09
N LEU A 190 -24.78 36.53 16.10
CA LEU A 190 -24.59 36.90 14.69
C LEU A 190 -25.92 37.11 13.93
N GLY A 191 -27.04 36.73 14.55
CA GLY A 191 -28.38 36.85 13.98
C GLY A 191 -28.67 35.72 12.98
N ASP A 192 -28.92 36.08 11.74
CA ASP A 192 -29.25 35.20 10.60
C ASP A 192 -28.08 35.00 9.62
N LEU A 193 -26.86 35.42 9.98
CA LEU A 193 -25.67 35.21 9.15
C LEU A 193 -25.42 33.72 8.89
N PRO A 194 -25.23 33.29 7.64
CA PRO A 194 -24.62 32.00 7.34
C PRO A 194 -23.34 31.80 8.16
N LEU A 195 -23.36 30.82 9.07
CA LEU A 195 -22.22 30.40 9.87
C LEU A 195 -21.96 28.92 9.61
N ILE A 196 -20.84 28.59 8.97
CA ILE A 196 -20.42 27.19 8.82
C ILE A 196 -19.27 26.91 9.77
N ILE A 197 -19.37 25.87 10.59
CA ILE A 197 -18.31 25.38 11.47
C ILE A 197 -17.79 24.07 10.89
N ILE A 198 -16.47 23.92 10.76
CA ILE A 198 -15.80 22.70 10.30
C ILE A 198 -14.97 22.12 11.44
N VAL A 199 -15.22 20.87 11.82
CA VAL A 199 -14.52 20.16 12.91
C VAL A 199 -13.87 18.86 12.40
N PRO A 200 -12.84 18.33 13.07
CA PRO A 200 -12.35 16.97 12.83
C PRO A 200 -13.42 15.91 13.12
N GLY A 201 -13.54 14.91 12.25
CA GLY A 201 -14.55 13.84 12.35
C GLY A 201 -14.07 12.55 13.03
N LYS A 202 -12.75 12.34 13.18
CA LYS A 202 -12.17 11.17 13.86
C LYS A 202 -11.45 11.53 15.16
N THR A 203 -11.65 10.71 16.19
CA THR A 203 -11.01 10.86 17.50
C THR A 203 -9.50 10.58 17.40
N PRO A 204 -8.61 11.46 17.90
CA PRO A 204 -7.19 11.16 17.98
C PRO A 204 -6.89 10.09 19.04
N ALA A 205 -5.73 9.42 18.94
CA ALA A 205 -5.20 8.59 20.00
C ALA A 205 -4.90 9.45 21.25
N PHE A 206 -5.33 8.99 22.43
CA PHE A 206 -5.10 9.68 23.69
C PHE A 206 -3.68 9.39 24.21
N SER A 207 -2.93 10.45 24.53
CA SER A 207 -1.52 10.37 24.96
C SER A 207 -1.32 10.80 26.41
N LYS A 208 -2.25 11.60 26.94
CA LYS A 208 -2.27 12.11 28.32
C LYS A 208 -3.58 11.72 29.01
N PRO A 209 -3.58 11.49 30.33
CA PRO A 209 -4.74 11.03 31.09
C PRO A 209 -5.91 12.04 31.19
N TYR A 210 -5.75 13.23 30.61
CA TYR A 210 -6.78 14.27 30.55
C TYR A 210 -7.30 14.55 29.12
N ASP A 211 -6.74 13.92 28.08
CA ASP A 211 -7.13 14.20 26.69
C ASP A 211 -8.61 13.89 26.41
N GLU A 212 -9.16 12.83 27.01
CA GLU A 212 -10.58 12.47 26.91
C GLU A 212 -11.51 13.53 27.57
N GLN A 213 -11.07 14.12 28.69
CA GLN A 213 -11.84 15.16 29.39
C GLN A 213 -11.84 16.47 28.61
N MET A 214 -10.70 16.83 28.03
CA MET A 214 -10.57 17.93 27.09
C MET A 214 -11.50 17.70 25.88
N LEU A 215 -11.41 16.53 25.25
CA LEU A 215 -12.22 16.14 24.08
C LEU A 215 -13.72 16.32 24.31
N ALA A 216 -14.24 15.82 25.44
CA ALA A 216 -15.65 15.91 25.79
C ALA A 216 -16.10 17.37 26.04
N MET A 217 -15.23 18.19 26.64
CA MET A 217 -15.48 19.63 26.82
C MET A 217 -15.50 20.37 25.48
N TYR A 218 -14.50 20.14 24.63
CA TYR A 218 -14.39 20.77 23.32
C TYR A 218 -15.58 20.41 22.42
N THR A 219 -15.98 19.12 22.38
CA THR A 219 -17.24 18.65 21.76
C THR A 219 -18.41 19.58 22.12
N GLN A 220 -18.60 19.79 23.43
CA GLN A 220 -19.71 20.55 23.97
C GLN A 220 -19.63 22.04 23.60
N GLN A 221 -18.43 22.59 23.45
CA GLN A 221 -18.18 23.97 23.05
C GLN A 221 -18.47 24.20 21.56
N GLN A 222 -18.12 23.27 20.67
CA GLN A 222 -18.49 23.37 19.24
C GLN A 222 -20.01 23.44 19.04
N GLN A 223 -20.75 22.60 19.79
CA GLN A 223 -22.22 22.60 19.81
C GLN A 223 -22.84 23.87 20.44
N GLN A 224 -22.06 24.70 21.13
CA GLN A 224 -22.49 26.01 21.62
C GLN A 224 -22.25 27.11 20.58
N LEU A 225 -21.11 27.09 19.88
CA LEU A 225 -20.78 28.06 18.83
C LEU A 225 -21.80 28.06 17.68
N LEU A 226 -22.40 26.91 17.34
CA LEU A 226 -23.50 26.84 16.37
C LEU A 226 -24.70 27.75 16.71
N LYS A 227 -24.91 28.06 18.00
CA LYS A 227 -26.02 28.90 18.48
C LYS A 227 -25.76 30.40 18.31
N LEU A 228 -24.56 30.80 17.88
CA LEU A 228 -24.25 32.19 17.55
C LEU A 228 -25.11 32.69 16.38
N SER A 229 -25.52 31.82 15.46
CA SER A 229 -26.44 32.14 14.38
C SER A 229 -27.69 31.25 14.40
N THR A 230 -28.81 31.79 13.93
CA THR A 230 -30.04 31.02 13.62
C THR A 230 -29.99 30.36 12.24
N ASN A 231 -28.89 30.55 11.51
CA ASN A 231 -28.61 30.10 10.16
C ASN A 231 -27.20 29.48 10.13
N SER A 232 -27.01 28.38 10.85
CA SER A 232 -25.71 27.72 11.05
C SER A 232 -25.69 26.27 10.57
N LEU A 233 -24.51 25.79 10.21
CA LEU A 233 -24.25 24.43 9.74
C LEU A 233 -22.95 23.90 10.35
N LEU A 234 -22.93 22.63 10.77
CA LEU A 234 -21.73 21.91 11.19
C LEU A 234 -21.30 20.95 10.07
N LEU A 235 -20.01 20.89 9.77
CA LEU A 235 -19.38 19.93 8.88
C LEU A 235 -18.27 19.19 9.63
N ALA A 236 -18.16 17.89 9.42
CA ALA A 236 -17.06 17.07 9.93
C ALA A 236 -16.06 16.76 8.79
N ALA A 237 -14.81 16.47 9.15
CA ALA A 237 -13.70 16.14 8.25
C ALA A 237 -13.28 14.67 8.45
N ASP A 238 -13.16 13.88 7.38
CA ASP A 238 -13.16 12.41 7.44
C ASP A 238 -11.80 11.74 7.67
N GLN A 239 -10.68 12.47 7.57
CA GLN A 239 -9.33 11.92 7.69
C GLN A 239 -8.88 11.67 9.16
N PRO A 240 -8.18 10.55 9.45
CA PRO A 240 -7.67 10.26 10.80
C PRO A 240 -6.46 11.12 11.15
N GLY A 241 -6.39 11.55 12.41
CA GLY A 241 -5.30 12.38 12.93
C GLY A 241 -5.46 13.86 12.58
N GLY A 242 -5.72 14.70 13.58
CA GLY A 242 -6.08 16.12 13.43
C GLY A 242 -4.98 17.07 12.91
N LYS A 243 -4.04 16.60 12.08
CA LYS A 243 -2.94 17.35 11.45
C LYS A 243 -3.46 18.32 10.36
N SER A 244 -4.13 19.39 10.78
CA SER A 244 -4.58 20.54 9.96
C SER A 244 -5.54 20.21 8.79
N ILE A 245 -6.84 20.43 9.03
CA ILE A 245 -7.92 20.41 8.01
C ILE A 245 -7.54 21.24 6.77
N LEU A 246 -6.82 22.35 6.95
CA LEU A 246 -6.39 23.23 5.85
C LEU A 246 -5.37 22.58 4.90
N ARG A 247 -4.56 21.62 5.39
CA ARG A 247 -3.56 20.89 4.58
C ARG A 247 -4.11 19.59 4.00
N ASN A 248 -4.96 18.89 4.73
CA ASN A 248 -5.45 17.55 4.36
C ASN A 248 -6.78 17.59 3.60
N GLU A 249 -7.72 18.45 3.99
CA GLU A 249 -9.05 18.57 3.38
C GLU A 249 -9.33 20.01 2.86
N PRO A 250 -8.44 20.62 2.05
CA PRO A 250 -8.64 21.96 1.51
C PRO A 250 -9.86 22.06 0.58
N HIS A 251 -10.38 20.93 0.09
CA HIS A 251 -11.60 20.86 -0.71
C HIS A 251 -12.85 21.15 0.14
N LEU A 252 -12.95 20.62 1.36
CA LEU A 252 -14.05 20.82 2.30
C LEU A 252 -14.18 22.31 2.69
N VAL A 253 -13.06 22.95 3.00
CA VAL A 253 -12.99 24.39 3.28
C VAL A 253 -13.44 25.23 2.08
N THR A 254 -13.01 24.86 0.87
CA THR A 254 -13.41 25.54 -0.38
C THR A 254 -14.91 25.37 -0.65
N ALA A 255 -15.47 24.18 -0.40
CA ALA A 255 -16.89 23.90 -0.54
C ALA A 255 -17.74 24.67 0.49
N ALA A 256 -17.31 24.70 1.76
CA ALA A 256 -17.95 25.50 2.80
C ALA A 256 -17.99 26.99 2.43
N ILE A 257 -16.88 27.57 1.94
CA ILE A 257 -16.85 28.97 1.50
C ILE A 257 -17.84 29.23 0.35
N ARG A 258 -18.02 28.29 -0.59
CA ARG A 258 -19.04 28.39 -1.65
C ARG A 258 -20.47 28.29 -1.09
N LEU A 259 -20.72 27.34 -0.19
CA LEU A 259 -22.04 27.14 0.43
C LEU A 259 -22.45 28.35 1.28
N ALA A 260 -21.50 28.96 1.99
CA ALA A 260 -21.66 30.15 2.81
C ALA A 260 -22.17 31.38 2.03
N LEU A 261 -22.02 31.41 0.70
CA LEU A 261 -22.58 32.46 -0.17
C LEU A 261 -24.11 32.34 -0.35
N SER A 262 -24.72 31.26 0.12
CA SER A 262 -26.17 31.03 0.03
C SER A 262 -26.93 31.90 1.04
N PRO A 263 -27.98 32.65 0.64
CA PRO A 263 -28.73 33.54 1.55
C PRO A 263 -29.40 32.84 2.75
N LYS A 264 -29.56 31.52 2.67
CA LYS A 264 -30.05 30.67 3.73
C LYS A 264 -29.31 29.34 3.63
N LEU A 265 -28.60 28.95 4.70
CA LEU A 265 -28.05 27.60 4.79
C LEU A 265 -29.20 26.62 4.95
N PRO A 266 -29.09 25.41 4.36
CA PRO A 266 -30.11 24.39 4.49
C PRO A 266 -30.15 23.87 5.95
N LEU A 267 -31.33 23.49 6.43
CA LEU A 267 -31.56 23.08 7.84
C LEU A 267 -30.91 21.74 8.21
N THR A 268 -30.59 20.97 7.19
CA THR A 268 -29.67 19.83 7.13
C THR A 268 -28.66 20.15 6.02
N PRO A 269 -27.48 19.50 5.93
CA PRO A 269 -26.58 19.68 4.79
C PRO A 269 -27.33 19.54 3.45
N PRO A 270 -26.95 20.28 2.38
CA PRO A 270 -27.67 20.23 1.12
C PRO A 270 -27.49 18.86 0.48
N ILE A 271 -28.55 18.05 0.55
CA ILE A 271 -28.66 16.79 -0.18
C ILE A 271 -29.06 17.06 -1.64
N VAL A 272 -28.39 16.35 -2.55
CA VAL A 272 -28.63 16.29 -4.00
C VAL A 272 -29.90 15.40 -4.24
N PRO A 273 -30.74 15.62 -5.27
CA PRO A 273 -32.22 15.49 -5.13
C PRO A 273 -32.84 14.09 -5.33
N GLU A 274 -33.90 13.72 -4.57
CA GLU A 274 -34.78 12.52 -4.72
C GLU A 274 -36.20 12.66 -4.07
N PHE A 275 -37.10 11.65 -4.17
CA PHE A 275 -38.47 11.40 -3.56
C PHE A 275 -39.69 11.34 -4.53
N LYS A 276 -40.33 10.17 -4.75
CA LYS A 276 -41.52 10.08 -5.67
C LYS A 276 -42.61 9.00 -5.44
N PHE A 277 -42.39 7.88 -4.74
CA PHE A 277 -43.33 6.72 -4.79
C PHE A 277 -44.03 6.32 -3.48
N GLU A 278 -43.74 7.02 -2.38
CA GLU A 278 -44.29 6.71 -1.05
C GLU A 278 -45.79 7.00 -0.85
N PRO A 279 -46.54 6.17 -0.06
CA PRO A 279 -46.11 4.98 0.69
C PRO A 279 -46.44 3.64 0.00
N ASN A 280 -45.59 2.63 0.15
CA ASN A 280 -45.66 1.32 -0.54
C ASN A 280 -45.49 0.09 0.40
N ASP A 281 -45.51 0.30 1.73
CA ASP A 281 -44.89 -0.48 2.81
C ASP A 281 -45.29 -1.98 2.99
N ASN A 282 -46.15 -2.56 2.15
CA ASN A 282 -46.57 -3.98 2.24
C ASN A 282 -47.33 -4.49 1.00
N PHE A 283 -47.52 -5.81 0.90
CA PHE A 283 -48.24 -6.48 -0.20
C PHE A 283 -49.66 -5.93 -0.50
N ASP A 284 -50.41 -5.45 0.49
CA ASP A 284 -51.74 -4.83 0.29
C ASP A 284 -51.61 -3.42 -0.31
N GLN A 285 -50.57 -2.69 0.05
CA GLN A 285 -50.23 -1.35 -0.46
C GLN A 285 -49.40 -1.36 -1.76
N ALA A 286 -48.88 -2.52 -2.18
CA ALA A 286 -47.87 -2.65 -3.23
C ALA A 286 -48.14 -1.83 -4.50
N ALA A 287 -47.18 -1.01 -4.92
CA ALA A 287 -47.29 -0.13 -6.08
C ALA A 287 -47.31 -0.93 -7.40
N GLN A 288 -48.17 -0.56 -8.36
CA GLN A 288 -48.27 -1.29 -9.63
C GLN A 288 -47.31 -0.71 -10.67
N ILE A 289 -46.38 -1.54 -11.14
CA ILE A 289 -45.38 -1.20 -12.17
C ILE A 289 -45.64 -1.94 -13.49
N ALA A 290 -45.03 -1.44 -14.57
CA ALA A 290 -45.10 -2.01 -15.91
C ALA A 290 -43.77 -2.63 -16.34
N LEU A 291 -43.82 -3.61 -17.26
CA LEU A 291 -42.63 -4.22 -17.83
C LEU A 291 -41.99 -3.30 -18.89
N HIS A 292 -40.66 -3.28 -18.98
CA HIS A 292 -39.86 -2.43 -19.87
C HIS A 292 -40.06 -0.92 -19.62
N VAL A 293 -40.19 -0.55 -18.34
CA VAL A 293 -40.30 0.83 -17.88
C VAL A 293 -39.37 1.00 -16.69
N LYS A 294 -38.42 1.92 -16.82
CA LYS A 294 -37.49 2.37 -15.80
C LYS A 294 -38.18 3.36 -14.83
N TYR A 295 -38.01 3.17 -13.53
CA TYR A 295 -38.59 3.97 -12.45
C TYR A 295 -37.51 4.49 -11.51
N ASP A 296 -37.24 5.79 -11.56
CA ASP A 296 -36.04 6.38 -10.94
C ASP A 296 -36.32 7.14 -9.65
N GLN A 297 -35.27 7.28 -8.84
CA GLN A 297 -35.19 8.13 -7.65
C GLN A 297 -36.19 7.69 -6.57
N LEU A 298 -36.22 6.37 -6.36
CA LEU A 298 -36.97 5.63 -5.33
C LEU A 298 -36.17 5.63 -4.02
N ASP A 299 -36.84 5.78 -2.88
CA ASP A 299 -36.20 5.90 -1.57
C ASP A 299 -36.35 4.62 -0.73
N LEU A 300 -35.22 4.07 -0.27
CA LEU A 300 -35.17 2.88 0.60
C LEU A 300 -34.44 3.24 1.91
N ALA A 301 -35.19 3.56 2.97
CA ALA A 301 -34.65 4.19 4.17
C ALA A 301 -34.51 3.24 5.38
N LEU A 302 -33.42 3.42 6.13
CA LEU A 302 -33.17 2.71 7.40
C LEU A 302 -34.23 2.95 8.49
N LEU A 303 -34.85 4.14 8.51
CA LEU A 303 -35.80 4.55 9.55
C LEU A 303 -36.90 5.48 9.01
N LYS A 304 -38.16 5.02 9.07
CA LYS A 304 -39.33 5.83 8.71
C LYS A 304 -39.55 6.98 9.72
N PRO A 305 -39.84 8.24 9.30
CA PRO A 305 -39.90 9.39 10.22
C PRO A 305 -40.89 9.27 11.39
N GLY A 306 -40.40 8.81 12.55
CA GLY A 306 -41.17 8.66 13.79
C GLY A 306 -41.56 7.22 14.16
N ALA A 307 -40.98 6.20 13.51
CA ALA A 307 -41.09 4.79 13.89
C ALA A 307 -39.71 4.11 13.90
N ASP A 308 -39.54 3.10 14.76
CA ASP A 308 -38.30 2.34 14.89
C ASP A 308 -38.38 1.08 13.99
N GLY A 309 -37.82 1.11 12.78
CA GLY A 309 -37.76 -0.04 11.86
C GLY A 309 -37.49 0.34 10.38
N PRO A 310 -37.01 -0.62 9.55
CA PRO A 310 -36.61 -0.42 8.16
C PRO A 310 -37.80 -0.19 7.22
N ASP A 311 -37.53 0.35 6.02
CA ASP A 311 -38.55 0.76 5.03
C ASP A 311 -38.51 -0.10 3.74
N PRO A 312 -39.18 -1.26 3.70
CA PRO A 312 -39.22 -2.16 2.55
C PRO A 312 -40.29 -1.79 1.50
N ASP A 313 -39.88 -1.73 0.24
CA ASP A 313 -40.68 -1.32 -0.90
C ASP A 313 -41.38 -2.50 -1.60
N TYR A 314 -42.71 -2.47 -1.68
CA TYR A 314 -43.48 -3.51 -2.36
C TYR A 314 -44.04 -3.03 -3.70
N PHE A 315 -43.74 -3.78 -4.76
CA PHE A 315 -44.30 -3.60 -6.09
C PHE A 315 -45.04 -4.84 -6.59
N LYS A 316 -45.88 -4.66 -7.61
CA LYS A 316 -46.53 -5.76 -8.33
C LYS A 316 -46.57 -5.53 -9.85
N VAL A 317 -46.23 -6.59 -10.58
CA VAL A 317 -46.19 -6.62 -12.05
C VAL A 317 -47.01 -7.80 -12.59
N ARG A 318 -47.63 -7.64 -13.76
CA ARG A 318 -48.53 -8.65 -14.34
C ARG A 318 -47.74 -9.61 -15.23
N VAL A 319 -47.68 -10.89 -14.87
CA VAL A 319 -46.89 -11.92 -15.58
C VAL A 319 -47.77 -12.94 -16.32
N LYS A 320 -47.14 -13.69 -17.23
CA LYS A 320 -47.71 -14.81 -17.99
C LYS A 320 -46.79 -16.03 -17.94
N PRO A 321 -47.27 -17.25 -18.22
CA PRO A 321 -46.44 -18.45 -18.24
C PRO A 321 -45.39 -18.40 -19.35
N ASP A 322 -44.32 -19.16 -19.15
CA ASP A 322 -43.21 -19.39 -20.07
C ASP A 322 -42.52 -18.09 -20.52
N ARG A 323 -42.32 -17.16 -19.57
CA ARG A 323 -41.63 -15.89 -19.78
C ARG A 323 -40.51 -15.70 -18.79
N LEU A 324 -39.31 -15.44 -19.31
CA LEU A 324 -38.18 -14.97 -18.53
C LEU A 324 -38.45 -13.51 -18.15
N ILE A 325 -38.54 -13.24 -16.86
CA ILE A 325 -38.69 -11.92 -16.26
C ILE A 325 -37.39 -11.63 -15.53
N THR A 326 -36.77 -10.49 -15.82
CA THR A 326 -35.58 -10.00 -15.10
C THR A 326 -35.95 -8.68 -14.45
N CYS A 327 -35.88 -8.62 -13.12
CA CYS A 327 -36.02 -7.39 -12.37
C CYS A 327 -34.65 -7.03 -11.79
N HIS A 328 -34.25 -5.77 -11.92
CA HIS A 328 -32.98 -5.27 -11.42
C HIS A 328 -33.16 -3.87 -10.84
N THR A 329 -32.49 -3.62 -9.71
CA THR A 329 -32.21 -2.27 -9.22
C THR A 329 -30.92 -1.76 -9.86
N PHE A 330 -30.74 -0.44 -9.93
CA PHE A 330 -29.56 0.24 -10.50
C PHE A 330 -29.65 1.74 -10.21
N ASP A 331 -28.65 2.53 -10.60
CA ASP A 331 -28.48 3.95 -10.26
C ASP A 331 -28.64 4.19 -8.74
N LEU A 332 -27.92 3.40 -7.94
CA LEU A 332 -27.95 3.48 -6.49
C LEU A 332 -27.26 4.75 -5.98
N SER A 333 -27.82 5.35 -4.93
CA SER A 333 -27.20 6.48 -4.23
C SER A 333 -27.22 6.28 -2.71
N GLY A 334 -26.27 6.93 -2.01
CA GLY A 334 -26.15 6.86 -0.56
C GLY A 334 -25.72 5.53 0.05
N GLY A 335 -25.15 4.62 -0.75
CA GLY A 335 -24.66 3.32 -0.26
C GLY A 335 -25.78 2.37 0.16
N VAL A 336 -26.90 2.40 -0.56
CA VAL A 336 -28.05 1.56 -0.24
C VAL A 336 -27.89 0.17 -0.88
N ASP A 337 -27.83 -0.85 -0.02
CA ASP A 337 -27.78 -2.27 -0.35
C ASP A 337 -29.20 -2.78 -0.65
N THR A 338 -29.45 -3.26 -1.86
CA THR A 338 -30.82 -3.59 -2.34
C THR A 338 -31.04 -5.07 -2.54
N ASN A 339 -31.64 -5.75 -1.56
CA ASN A 339 -32.15 -7.11 -1.72
C ASN A 339 -33.42 -7.13 -2.59
N LEU A 340 -33.41 -7.89 -3.69
CA LEU A 340 -34.61 -8.17 -4.50
C LEU A 340 -35.17 -9.57 -4.22
N ALA A 341 -36.41 -9.63 -3.73
CA ALA A 341 -37.14 -10.88 -3.53
C ALA A 341 -38.43 -10.96 -4.39
N LEU A 342 -38.67 -12.14 -4.98
CA LEU A 342 -39.85 -12.41 -5.82
C LEU A 342 -40.85 -13.35 -5.11
N TYR A 343 -42.14 -13.00 -5.16
CA TYR A 343 -43.23 -13.79 -4.57
C TYR A 343 -44.36 -14.07 -5.58
N ASP A 344 -44.93 -15.28 -5.50
CA ASP A 344 -46.02 -15.72 -6.39
C ASP A 344 -47.39 -15.08 -6.07
N ASP A 345 -48.42 -15.42 -6.84
CA ASP A 345 -49.78 -14.90 -6.65
C ASP A 345 -50.48 -15.34 -5.36
N LYS A 346 -49.83 -16.17 -4.54
CA LYS A 346 -50.26 -16.63 -3.20
C LYS A 346 -49.30 -16.16 -2.12
N LEU A 347 -48.40 -15.21 -2.43
CA LEU A 347 -47.38 -14.65 -1.54
C LEU A 347 -46.36 -15.71 -1.06
N LYS A 348 -46.09 -16.73 -1.87
CA LYS A 348 -45.00 -17.68 -1.61
C LYS A 348 -43.71 -17.18 -2.27
N ALA A 349 -42.62 -17.12 -1.51
CA ALA A 349 -41.31 -16.78 -2.03
C ALA A 349 -40.85 -17.75 -3.14
N ILE A 350 -40.21 -17.20 -4.16
CA ILE A 350 -39.75 -17.91 -5.37
C ILE A 350 -38.22 -17.96 -5.39
N ALA A 351 -37.58 -16.79 -5.31
CA ALA A 351 -36.15 -16.58 -5.31
C ALA A 351 -35.86 -15.18 -4.74
N SER A 352 -34.65 -14.97 -4.25
CA SER A 352 -34.10 -13.66 -3.88
C SER A 352 -32.68 -13.54 -4.41
N ASN A 353 -32.22 -12.31 -4.61
CA ASN A 353 -30.81 -11.98 -4.73
C ASN A 353 -30.53 -10.77 -3.81
N ASP A 354 -29.34 -10.69 -3.24
CA ASP A 354 -28.94 -9.58 -2.35
C ASP A 354 -28.14 -8.54 -3.14
N ASN A 355 -27.14 -8.99 -3.90
CA ASN A 355 -26.31 -8.18 -4.78
C ASN A 355 -26.13 -8.84 -6.15
N SER A 356 -26.04 -8.04 -7.22
CA SER A 356 -25.79 -8.53 -8.58
C SER A 356 -24.32 -8.79 -8.86
N ASP A 357 -23.45 -8.15 -8.07
CA ASP A 357 -22.03 -8.41 -7.94
C ASP A 357 -21.73 -9.30 -6.71
N PRO A 358 -21.06 -10.46 -6.86
CA PRO A 358 -20.61 -11.29 -5.74
C PRO A 358 -19.61 -10.61 -4.79
N ALA A 359 -18.87 -9.59 -5.25
CA ALA A 359 -17.89 -8.85 -4.45
C ALA A 359 -18.50 -7.73 -3.57
N GLN A 360 -19.84 -7.59 -3.54
CA GLN A 360 -20.58 -6.58 -2.78
C GLN A 360 -20.23 -5.11 -3.16
N THR A 361 -19.58 -4.88 -4.30
CA THR A 361 -19.24 -3.53 -4.78
C THR A 361 -20.35 -2.90 -5.61
N ASP A 362 -21.07 -3.69 -6.41
CA ASP A 362 -22.40 -3.31 -6.91
C ASP A 362 -23.50 -3.79 -5.95
N LEU A 363 -23.91 -2.86 -5.09
CA LEU A 363 -25.02 -2.97 -4.14
C LEU A 363 -26.40 -3.15 -4.82
N SER A 364 -26.45 -3.19 -6.16
CA SER A 364 -27.67 -3.35 -6.94
C SER A 364 -27.99 -4.81 -7.12
N SER A 365 -29.22 -5.22 -6.82
CA SER A 365 -29.67 -6.57 -7.11
C SER A 365 -30.15 -6.75 -8.53
N SER A 366 -29.98 -7.97 -9.04
CA SER A 366 -30.63 -8.46 -10.25
C SER A 366 -31.13 -9.87 -10.05
N ILE A 367 -32.39 -10.12 -10.41
CA ILE A 367 -33.01 -11.43 -10.28
C ILE A 367 -33.77 -11.82 -11.55
N THR A 368 -33.46 -13.01 -12.07
CA THR A 368 -34.04 -13.56 -13.30
C THR A 368 -34.85 -14.82 -13.01
N TYR A 369 -36.14 -14.80 -13.35
CA TYR A 369 -37.09 -15.88 -13.08
C TYR A 369 -37.94 -16.22 -14.30
N THR A 370 -38.13 -17.52 -14.58
CA THR A 370 -39.07 -17.98 -15.62
C THR A 370 -40.46 -18.20 -15.01
N SER A 371 -41.40 -17.31 -15.30
CA SER A 371 -42.77 -17.40 -14.79
C SER A 371 -43.51 -18.64 -15.32
N THR A 372 -44.23 -19.34 -14.44
CA THR A 372 -44.98 -20.57 -14.74
C THR A 372 -46.50 -20.38 -14.73
N TYR A 373 -47.00 -19.16 -14.49
CA TYR A 373 -48.43 -18.88 -14.32
C TYR A 373 -48.83 -17.49 -14.89
N GLU A 374 -50.14 -17.24 -15.04
CA GLU A 374 -50.68 -15.90 -15.35
C GLU A 374 -51.31 -15.27 -14.10
N GLY A 375 -50.76 -14.15 -13.65
CA GLY A 375 -51.17 -13.55 -12.38
C GLY A 375 -50.39 -12.29 -12.04
N TRP A 376 -50.38 -11.94 -10.75
CA TRP A 376 -49.43 -10.97 -10.21
C TRP A 376 -48.14 -11.70 -9.80
N LEU A 377 -47.01 -11.12 -10.17
CA LEU A 377 -45.72 -11.37 -9.54
C LEU A 377 -45.47 -10.16 -8.63
N TYR A 378 -45.18 -10.42 -7.36
CA TYR A 378 -44.82 -9.38 -6.41
C TYR A 378 -43.29 -9.28 -6.35
N VAL A 379 -42.80 -8.06 -6.35
CA VAL A 379 -41.39 -7.70 -6.28
C VAL A 379 -41.21 -6.90 -4.99
N LEU A 380 -40.36 -7.39 -4.11
CA LEU A 380 -39.98 -6.73 -2.87
C LEU A 380 -38.55 -6.22 -3.05
N VAL A 381 -38.32 -4.94 -2.78
CA VAL A 381 -36.98 -4.37 -2.57
C VAL A 381 -36.84 -4.07 -1.08
N SER A 382 -35.79 -4.56 -0.45
CA SER A 382 -35.49 -4.32 0.97
C SER A 382 -34.00 -4.13 1.17
N GLU A 383 -33.60 -3.68 2.36
CA GLU A 383 -32.18 -3.54 2.73
C GLU A 383 -31.48 -4.91 2.72
N GLY A 384 -30.27 -4.96 2.15
CA GLY A 384 -29.41 -6.14 2.14
C GLY A 384 -28.68 -6.40 3.46
N VAL A 385 -27.93 -7.49 3.53
CA VAL A 385 -27.33 -7.97 4.80
C VAL A 385 -25.96 -7.34 5.08
N ASP A 386 -25.30 -6.76 4.07
CA ASP A 386 -23.88 -6.43 4.11
C ASP A 386 -23.62 -4.94 4.36
N HIS A 387 -24.52 -4.04 3.92
CA HIS A 387 -24.39 -2.60 4.16
C HIS A 387 -25.69 -1.91 4.62
N SER A 388 -25.71 -1.45 5.88
CA SER A 388 -26.68 -0.42 6.31
C SER A 388 -26.18 0.99 5.92
N PRO A 389 -26.98 1.79 5.17
CA PRO A 389 -26.53 3.08 4.65
C PRO A 389 -26.19 4.09 5.76
N THR A 390 -25.05 4.76 5.62
CA THR A 390 -24.68 5.87 6.52
C THR A 390 -25.65 7.05 6.37
N GLU A 391 -26.15 7.63 7.48
CA GLU A 391 -27.18 8.71 7.54
C GLU A 391 -26.86 10.02 6.75
N THR A 392 -25.73 10.08 6.05
CA THR A 392 -25.15 11.26 5.39
C THR A 392 -25.55 11.46 3.93
N GLN A 393 -26.23 10.50 3.29
CA GLN A 393 -26.74 10.61 1.92
C GLN A 393 -28.17 10.07 1.80
N PRO A 394 -28.97 10.54 0.83
CA PRO A 394 -30.26 9.92 0.52
C PRO A 394 -30.02 8.52 -0.07
N ALA A 395 -30.79 7.54 0.38
CA ALA A 395 -30.62 6.13 0.03
C ALA A 395 -31.42 5.79 -1.24
N THR A 396 -30.86 6.21 -2.38
CA THR A 396 -31.37 6.17 -3.76
C THR A 396 -31.43 4.80 -4.44
N TYR A 397 -32.50 4.40 -5.14
CA TYR A 397 -32.38 3.43 -6.23
C TYR A 397 -33.34 3.71 -7.40
N SER A 398 -33.08 3.04 -8.52
CA SER A 398 -33.99 2.93 -9.67
C SER A 398 -34.35 1.46 -9.92
N LEU A 399 -35.55 1.18 -10.45
CA LEU A 399 -36.05 -0.18 -10.68
C LEU A 399 -36.57 -0.36 -12.11
N GLU A 400 -36.18 -1.47 -12.75
CA GLU A 400 -36.82 -1.94 -13.98
C GLU A 400 -37.00 -3.47 -13.98
N CYS A 401 -38.23 -3.90 -14.34
CA CYS A 401 -38.52 -5.28 -14.69
C CYS A 401 -38.72 -5.41 -16.21
N SER A 402 -37.91 -6.23 -16.88
CA SER A 402 -37.98 -6.48 -18.32
C SER A 402 -38.38 -7.94 -18.61
N THR A 403 -38.53 -8.29 -19.90
CA THR A 403 -38.81 -9.68 -20.32
C THR A 403 -37.86 -10.12 -21.41
N GLY A 404 -37.02 -11.12 -21.11
CA GLY A 404 -36.16 -11.78 -22.10
C GLY A 404 -36.91 -12.85 -22.90
N SER A 405 -36.45 -13.11 -24.12
CA SER A 405 -36.66 -14.41 -24.76
C SER A 405 -35.47 -15.30 -24.42
N SER A 406 -35.71 -16.44 -23.77
CA SER A 406 -34.66 -17.44 -23.54
C SER A 406 -34.10 -17.95 -24.86
N GLY A 407 -32.89 -17.48 -25.20
CA GLY A 407 -32.03 -18.14 -26.19
C GLY A 407 -31.63 -19.53 -25.67
N PRO A 408 -31.39 -20.51 -26.55
CA PRO A 408 -31.08 -21.86 -26.11
C PRO A 408 -29.72 -21.91 -25.41
N THR A 409 -29.69 -22.56 -24.24
CA THR A 409 -28.46 -22.95 -23.57
C THR A 409 -27.60 -23.75 -24.54
N VAL A 410 -26.45 -23.22 -24.92
CA VAL A 410 -25.43 -24.02 -25.61
C VAL A 410 -24.77 -24.88 -24.54
N SER A 411 -25.30 -26.08 -24.35
CA SER A 411 -24.65 -27.12 -23.56
C SER A 411 -23.44 -27.64 -24.36
N THR A 412 -22.27 -27.04 -24.14
CA THR A 412 -20.99 -27.70 -24.35
C THR A 412 -20.77 -28.67 -23.20
N ALA A 413 -21.19 -29.92 -23.40
CA ALA A 413 -20.94 -30.98 -22.45
C ALA A 413 -19.47 -31.42 -22.49
N THR A 414 -18.60 -30.74 -21.75
CA THR A 414 -17.28 -31.27 -21.38
C THR A 414 -17.49 -32.39 -20.37
N THR A 415 -17.08 -33.61 -20.75
CA THR A 415 -17.20 -34.81 -19.92
C THR A 415 -16.07 -34.87 -18.90
N SER A 416 -16.05 -33.94 -17.93
CA SER A 416 -15.10 -34.04 -16.82
C SER A 416 -15.44 -35.25 -15.95
N VAL A 417 -14.44 -36.09 -15.65
CA VAL A 417 -14.60 -37.22 -14.73
C VAL A 417 -14.83 -36.64 -13.33
N PRO A 418 -15.95 -36.93 -12.64
CA PRO A 418 -16.22 -36.35 -11.33
C PRO A 418 -15.07 -36.61 -10.35
N LEU A 419 -14.66 -35.58 -9.61
CA LEU A 419 -13.63 -35.73 -8.59
C LEU A 419 -14.09 -36.72 -7.51
N PRO A 420 -13.15 -37.46 -6.87
CA PRO A 420 -13.46 -38.22 -5.67
C PRO A 420 -14.06 -37.30 -4.61
N THR A 421 -15.18 -37.69 -4.01
CA THR A 421 -15.89 -36.88 -3.00
C THR A 421 -15.10 -36.65 -1.71
N ASP A 422 -13.97 -37.34 -1.56
CA ASP A 422 -13.05 -37.29 -0.43
C ASP A 422 -11.70 -36.63 -0.79
N ILE A 423 -11.56 -36.02 -1.98
CA ILE A 423 -10.24 -35.58 -2.51
C ILE A 423 -9.56 -34.53 -1.62
N TYR A 424 -10.29 -33.51 -1.17
CA TYR A 424 -9.77 -32.46 -0.29
C TYR A 424 -9.43 -32.99 1.12
N GLN A 425 -10.09 -34.08 1.55
CA GLN A 425 -9.80 -34.75 2.82
C GLN A 425 -8.60 -35.72 2.74
N ARG A 426 -7.90 -35.80 1.60
CA ARG A 426 -6.65 -36.58 1.45
C ARG A 426 -5.39 -35.79 1.75
N VAL A 427 -5.52 -34.47 1.93
CA VAL A 427 -4.49 -33.61 2.50
C VAL A 427 -4.10 -34.13 3.89
N SER A 428 -2.81 -34.28 4.15
CA SER A 428 -2.24 -34.87 5.36
C SER A 428 -1.42 -33.85 6.13
N GLN A 429 -1.92 -33.48 7.31
CA GLN A 429 -1.19 -32.61 8.24
C GLN A 429 0.16 -33.21 8.65
N ASP A 430 0.23 -34.55 8.81
CA ASP A 430 1.48 -35.25 9.11
C ASP A 430 2.49 -35.08 7.97
N SER A 431 2.08 -35.27 6.70
CA SER A 431 2.99 -35.10 5.55
C SER A 431 3.47 -33.65 5.37
N LEU A 432 2.57 -32.68 5.53
CA LEU A 432 2.90 -31.25 5.50
C LEU A 432 4.00 -30.91 6.52
N PHE A 433 3.84 -31.34 7.77
CA PHE A 433 4.82 -31.06 8.81
C PHE A 433 6.06 -31.95 8.79
N ASP A 434 6.00 -33.18 8.25
CA ASP A 434 7.20 -33.99 8.01
C ASP A 434 8.10 -33.26 6.99
N TYR A 435 7.55 -32.82 5.86
CA TYR A 435 8.31 -32.05 4.87
C TYR A 435 8.83 -30.71 5.42
N MET A 436 8.05 -30.03 6.26
CA MET A 436 8.45 -28.75 6.89
C MET A 436 9.57 -28.97 7.91
N THR A 437 9.54 -30.08 8.65
CA THR A 437 10.62 -30.46 9.58
C THR A 437 11.92 -30.74 8.84
N ASP A 438 11.85 -31.40 7.68
CA ASP A 438 13.03 -31.66 6.85
C ASP A 438 13.59 -30.37 6.22
N LEU A 439 12.75 -29.49 5.65
CA LEU A 439 13.17 -28.21 5.04
C LEU A 439 13.83 -27.25 6.06
N THR A 440 13.19 -27.07 7.21
CA THR A 440 13.66 -26.14 8.27
C THR A 440 14.87 -26.68 9.05
N ALA A 441 15.33 -27.91 8.75
CA ALA A 441 16.54 -28.52 9.29
C ALA A 441 17.76 -28.41 8.36
N ILE A 442 17.64 -27.68 7.25
CA ILE A 442 18.74 -27.36 6.32
C ILE A 442 19.57 -26.20 6.89
N GLN A 443 20.90 -26.33 6.82
CA GLN A 443 21.93 -25.40 7.34
C GLN A 443 21.56 -24.63 8.64
N PRO A 444 21.09 -25.32 9.71
CA PRO A 444 20.56 -24.65 10.89
C PRO A 444 21.67 -23.95 11.66
N TYR A 445 21.49 -22.65 11.94
CA TYR A 445 22.54 -21.80 12.51
C TYR A 445 23.79 -21.69 11.61
N SER A 446 23.56 -21.64 10.29
CA SER A 446 24.55 -21.37 9.24
C SER A 446 23.84 -20.73 8.04
N GLY A 447 22.91 -19.81 8.29
CA GLY A 447 22.11 -19.16 7.24
C GLY A 447 20.87 -19.93 6.72
N TRP A 448 20.51 -21.09 7.28
CA TRP A 448 19.25 -21.80 7.00
C TRP A 448 19.00 -22.09 5.52
N ARG A 449 18.08 -21.33 4.90
CA ARG A 449 17.75 -21.39 3.47
C ARG A 449 17.87 -20.00 2.83
N ASN A 450 18.74 -19.13 3.37
CA ASN A 450 18.94 -17.77 2.88
C ASN A 450 19.08 -17.72 1.37
N SER A 451 18.47 -16.73 0.74
CA SER A 451 18.53 -16.61 -0.71
C SER A 451 19.96 -16.46 -1.23
N ALA A 452 20.24 -17.15 -2.33
CA ALA A 452 21.55 -17.27 -2.96
C ALA A 452 22.66 -17.87 -2.06
N THR A 453 22.32 -18.91 -1.28
CA THR A 453 23.28 -19.68 -0.43
C THR A 453 23.27 -21.18 -0.71
N GLU A 454 24.24 -21.91 -0.16
CA GLU A 454 24.25 -23.39 -0.14
C GLU A 454 22.94 -23.97 0.42
N GLY A 455 22.31 -23.29 1.40
CA GLY A 455 21.05 -23.70 2.02
C GLY A 455 19.83 -23.64 1.08
N GLU A 456 19.68 -22.55 0.31
CA GLU A 456 18.64 -22.44 -0.73
C GLU A 456 18.84 -23.53 -1.80
N ALA A 457 20.08 -23.74 -2.22
CA ALA A 457 20.42 -24.76 -3.21
C ALA A 457 20.12 -26.19 -2.73
N GLU A 458 20.40 -26.51 -1.46
CA GLU A 458 20.08 -27.79 -0.82
C GLU A 458 18.56 -27.99 -0.67
N ALA A 459 17.80 -26.93 -0.35
CA ALA A 459 16.35 -26.99 -0.25
C ALA A 459 15.67 -27.34 -1.58
N LEU A 460 16.11 -26.71 -2.69
CA LEU A 460 15.67 -27.05 -4.05
C LEU A 460 16.03 -28.50 -4.43
N ASP A 461 17.22 -28.98 -4.07
CA ASP A 461 17.64 -30.36 -4.30
C ASP A 461 16.81 -31.38 -3.49
N TYR A 462 16.47 -31.04 -2.25
CA TYR A 462 15.57 -31.81 -1.40
C TYR A 462 14.17 -31.94 -2.03
N VAL A 463 13.57 -30.84 -2.48
CA VAL A 463 12.25 -30.84 -3.13
C VAL A 463 12.28 -31.69 -4.41
N ALA A 464 13.30 -31.54 -5.25
CA ALA A 464 13.49 -32.38 -6.43
C ALA A 464 13.61 -33.88 -6.06
N GLY A 465 14.30 -34.18 -4.95
CA GLY A 465 14.40 -35.53 -4.37
C GLY A 465 13.07 -36.11 -3.88
N GLN A 466 12.18 -35.29 -3.32
CA GLN A 466 10.82 -35.72 -2.94
C GLN A 466 9.95 -36.02 -4.17
N LEU A 467 9.93 -35.11 -5.15
CA LEU A 467 9.15 -35.26 -6.38
C LEU A 467 9.54 -36.52 -7.18
N GLN A 468 10.84 -36.88 -7.18
CA GLN A 468 11.32 -38.10 -7.82
C GLN A 468 10.78 -39.40 -7.18
N GLN A 469 10.16 -39.37 -5.99
CA GLN A 469 9.54 -40.55 -5.37
C GLN A 469 8.11 -40.81 -5.88
N PHE A 470 7.50 -39.85 -6.59
CA PHE A 470 6.10 -39.93 -7.05
C PHE A 470 5.98 -40.73 -8.36
N GLU A 471 6.03 -42.06 -8.25
CA GLU A 471 5.98 -43.01 -9.36
C GLU A 471 4.79 -42.84 -10.32
N TYR A 472 3.60 -42.44 -9.84
CA TYR A 472 2.47 -42.21 -10.73
C TYR A 472 2.67 -40.93 -11.56
N LEU A 473 3.14 -39.83 -10.95
CA LEU A 473 3.40 -38.60 -11.67
C LEU A 473 4.52 -38.77 -12.70
N LYS A 474 5.59 -39.51 -12.37
CA LYS A 474 6.63 -39.89 -13.35
C LYS A 474 6.08 -40.73 -14.50
N GLN A 475 5.11 -41.62 -14.26
CA GLN A 475 4.43 -42.39 -15.31
C GLN A 475 3.47 -41.54 -16.14
N LEU A 476 2.88 -40.49 -15.55
CA LEU A 476 2.04 -39.50 -16.21
C LEU A 476 2.85 -38.56 -17.11
N GLY A 477 4.13 -38.35 -16.78
CA GLY A 477 5.09 -37.57 -17.56
C GLY A 477 5.71 -36.38 -16.83
N LEU A 478 5.73 -36.39 -15.49
CA LEU A 478 6.40 -35.38 -14.67
C LEU A 478 7.82 -35.10 -15.16
N THR A 479 8.12 -33.83 -15.46
CA THR A 479 9.47 -33.34 -15.71
C THR A 479 9.86 -32.28 -14.68
N LEU A 480 11.16 -32.18 -14.41
CA LEU A 480 11.75 -31.18 -13.51
C LEU A 480 12.72 -30.31 -14.31
N GLU A 481 12.68 -29.01 -14.08
CA GLU A 481 13.63 -28.02 -14.57
C GLU A 481 14.22 -27.28 -13.37
N ARG A 482 15.54 -27.07 -13.39
CA ARG A 482 16.27 -26.24 -12.43
C ARG A 482 16.78 -25.04 -13.20
N GLN A 483 16.41 -23.84 -12.77
CA GLN A 483 16.96 -22.59 -13.27
C GLN A 483 18.03 -22.10 -12.30
N ASP A 484 19.07 -21.44 -12.82
CA ASP A 484 20.08 -20.73 -12.06
C ASP A 484 20.14 -19.28 -12.60
N PHE A 485 20.14 -18.28 -11.72
CA PHE A 485 20.16 -16.86 -12.09
C PHE A 485 20.96 -16.03 -11.10
N ARG A 486 21.34 -14.81 -11.51
CA ARG A 486 22.13 -13.88 -10.70
C ARG A 486 21.23 -12.96 -9.87
N VAL A 487 21.68 -12.65 -8.66
CA VAL A 487 21.09 -11.65 -7.76
C VAL A 487 22.13 -10.60 -7.41
N PHE A 488 21.73 -9.37 -7.07
CA PHE A 488 22.69 -8.28 -6.84
C PHE A 488 23.68 -8.57 -5.69
N LEU A 489 23.19 -9.09 -4.55
CA LEU A 489 24.00 -9.40 -3.37
C LEU A 489 23.56 -10.73 -2.75
N ALA A 490 24.53 -11.50 -2.26
CA ALA A 490 24.34 -12.68 -1.44
C ALA A 490 25.35 -12.72 -0.30
N THR A 491 25.02 -13.40 0.79
CA THR A 491 25.90 -13.57 1.96
C THR A 491 25.85 -15.02 2.41
N GLU A 492 26.98 -15.71 2.36
CA GLU A 492 27.11 -17.10 2.80
C GLU A 492 27.58 -17.14 4.25
N LEU A 493 26.85 -17.82 5.15
CA LEU A 493 27.16 -17.88 6.57
C LEU A 493 27.91 -19.18 6.88
N TRP A 494 29.23 -19.09 6.75
CA TRP A 494 30.17 -20.20 6.75
C TRP A 494 30.38 -20.90 8.11
N GLU A 495 30.51 -20.16 9.21
CA GLU A 495 30.59 -20.68 10.58
C GLU A 495 30.17 -19.61 11.59
N THR A 496 29.05 -19.83 12.26
CA THR A 496 28.57 -19.01 13.38
C THR A 496 28.54 -19.87 14.64
N ARG A 497 29.34 -19.52 15.67
CA ARG A 497 29.41 -20.28 16.93
C ARG A 497 29.54 -19.38 18.14
N LEU A 498 28.70 -19.63 19.15
CA LEU A 498 28.77 -19.04 20.48
C LEU A 498 29.14 -20.10 21.54
N GLU A 499 30.25 -19.91 22.23
CA GLU A 499 30.61 -20.67 23.44
C GLU A 499 30.57 -19.74 24.67
N VAL A 500 29.84 -20.11 25.72
CA VAL A 500 29.76 -19.32 26.97
C VAL A 500 30.37 -20.07 28.15
N GLN A 501 31.13 -19.37 28.99
CA GLN A 501 31.75 -19.95 30.19
C GLN A 501 30.95 -19.64 31.45
N ILE A 502 30.44 -20.68 32.11
CA ILE A 502 29.71 -20.59 33.38
C ILE A 502 30.39 -21.43 34.44
N ALA A 503 30.84 -20.78 35.53
CA ALA A 503 31.55 -21.41 36.65
C ALA A 503 32.79 -22.25 36.21
N GLY A 504 33.52 -21.79 35.19
CA GLY A 504 34.71 -22.47 34.66
C GLY A 504 34.41 -23.74 33.85
N ARG A 505 33.22 -23.84 33.28
CA ARG A 505 32.84 -24.84 32.27
C ARG A 505 32.30 -24.12 31.05
N ASP A 506 32.68 -24.59 29.88
CA ASP A 506 32.27 -24.03 28.60
C ASP A 506 31.01 -24.76 28.09
N PHE A 507 30.10 -24.01 27.49
CA PHE A 507 28.84 -24.49 26.90
C PHE A 507 28.69 -23.88 25.51
N GLU A 508 28.54 -24.72 24.49
CA GLU A 508 28.17 -24.28 23.15
C GLU A 508 26.66 -23.98 23.10
N ILE A 509 26.31 -22.85 22.52
CA ILE A 509 24.96 -22.31 22.42
C ILE A 509 24.63 -22.13 20.93
N PRO A 510 23.48 -22.62 20.44
CA PRO A 510 23.01 -22.30 19.10
C PRO A 510 22.85 -20.78 18.93
N ALA A 511 23.53 -20.21 17.94
CA ALA A 511 23.55 -18.79 17.65
C ALA A 511 23.92 -18.61 16.17
N ASP A 512 23.35 -17.61 15.52
CA ASP A 512 23.50 -17.40 14.07
C ASP A 512 24.06 -16.00 13.77
N GLY A 513 24.54 -15.82 12.54
CA GLY A 513 25.08 -14.57 12.01
C GLY A 513 23.99 -13.63 11.52
N LEU A 514 24.41 -12.46 11.06
CA LEU A 514 23.55 -11.46 10.42
C LEU A 514 23.87 -11.44 8.92
N ARG A 515 22.85 -11.40 8.05
CA ARG A 515 23.04 -11.44 6.59
C ARG A 515 23.69 -10.17 6.02
N GLY A 516 23.60 -9.06 6.74
CA GLY A 516 24.09 -7.75 6.28
C GLY A 516 23.03 -6.94 5.53
N HIS A 517 23.43 -6.17 4.51
CA HIS A 517 22.56 -5.28 3.75
C HIS A 517 22.21 -5.85 2.37
N ARG A 518 20.94 -5.82 1.97
CA ARG A 518 20.44 -6.47 0.74
C ARG A 518 20.85 -5.79 -0.58
N ASP A 519 21.10 -4.47 -0.55
CA ASP A 519 21.12 -3.64 -1.77
C ASP A 519 22.31 -2.66 -1.91
N VAL A 520 23.30 -2.70 -1.02
CA VAL A 520 24.44 -1.75 -0.99
C VAL A 520 25.69 -2.49 -0.57
N ILE A 521 26.66 -2.59 -1.48
CA ILE A 521 27.88 -3.38 -1.33
C ILE A 521 28.71 -2.92 -0.12
N ASP A 522 28.95 -1.63 0.03
CA ASP A 522 29.78 -1.08 1.13
C ASP A 522 29.24 -1.47 2.52
N TYR A 523 27.92 -1.47 2.70
CA TYR A 523 27.28 -1.87 3.95
C TYR A 523 27.21 -3.39 4.13
N ALA A 524 27.06 -4.14 3.03
CA ALA A 524 27.13 -5.60 3.08
C ALA A 524 28.54 -6.08 3.50
N LEU A 525 29.60 -5.45 2.99
CA LEU A 525 31.00 -5.75 3.34
C LEU A 525 31.36 -5.48 4.81
N HIS A 526 30.51 -4.82 5.59
CA HIS A 526 30.68 -4.77 7.05
C HIS A 526 30.35 -6.11 7.73
N PHE A 527 29.73 -7.04 7.00
CA PHE A 527 29.33 -8.39 7.42
C PHE A 527 30.16 -9.49 6.72
N ASP A 528 31.24 -9.10 6.06
CA ASP A 528 32.25 -9.99 5.49
C ASP A 528 33.41 -10.16 6.48
N SER A 529 33.95 -11.36 6.68
CA SER A 529 34.88 -11.62 7.79
C SER A 529 36.27 -11.00 7.65
N ASP A 530 36.78 -10.75 6.43
CA ASP A 530 37.97 -9.92 6.21
C ASP A 530 37.74 -8.65 5.36
N GLY A 531 36.52 -8.45 4.86
CA GLY A 531 36.07 -7.25 4.17
C GLY A 531 36.36 -7.26 2.66
N LYS A 532 36.30 -8.44 2.01
CA LYS A 532 36.56 -8.58 0.57
C LYS A 532 35.38 -9.21 -0.14
N LEU A 533 34.94 -8.51 -1.18
CA LEU A 533 33.86 -8.97 -2.04
C LEU A 533 34.31 -10.16 -2.91
N ASN A 534 33.44 -11.16 -3.04
CA ASN A 534 33.57 -12.31 -3.96
C ASN A 534 34.79 -13.23 -3.75
N ASP A 535 35.33 -13.38 -2.54
CA ASP A 535 36.09 -14.58 -2.21
C ASP A 535 35.31 -15.57 -1.32
N ALA A 536 35.75 -16.83 -1.36
CA ALA A 536 35.12 -17.97 -0.68
C ALA A 536 36.10 -18.55 0.37
N ASN A 537 36.87 -17.67 1.04
CA ASN A 537 38.10 -17.99 1.74
C ASN A 537 37.93 -18.03 3.27
N ARG A 538 37.18 -19.01 3.78
CA ARG A 538 37.10 -19.41 5.21
C ARG A 538 38.16 -18.78 6.15
N ASP A 539 37.82 -17.64 6.75
CA ASP A 539 38.73 -16.73 7.47
C ASP A 539 38.22 -16.33 8.88
N PRO A 540 37.73 -17.30 9.69
CA PRO A 540 36.93 -17.05 10.88
C PRO A 540 37.53 -16.03 11.88
N VAL A 541 36.78 -14.97 12.13
CA VAL A 541 37.05 -13.99 13.19
C VAL A 541 36.65 -14.58 14.54
N VAL A 542 37.60 -14.60 15.49
CA VAL A 542 37.39 -15.17 16.83
C VAL A 542 37.62 -14.13 17.91
N VAL A 543 36.58 -13.88 18.71
CA VAL A 543 36.61 -13.03 19.91
C VAL A 543 36.40 -13.92 21.11
N ASN A 544 37.15 -13.72 22.21
CA ASN A 544 36.95 -14.46 23.46
C ASN A 544 37.28 -13.56 24.65
N GLU A 545 36.24 -12.91 25.20
CA GLU A 545 36.40 -11.87 26.21
C GLU A 545 35.36 -11.99 27.33
N SER A 546 35.60 -11.26 28.43
CA SER A 546 34.60 -11.10 29.50
C SER A 546 33.33 -10.40 28.98
N ILE A 547 32.17 -10.72 29.54
CA ILE A 547 30.88 -10.17 29.06
C ILE A 547 30.42 -8.92 29.81
N VAL A 548 29.45 -8.22 29.21
CA VAL A 548 28.59 -7.22 29.85
C VAL A 548 27.17 -7.37 29.30
N VAL A 549 26.14 -7.24 30.15
CA VAL A 549 24.74 -7.36 29.74
C VAL A 549 24.12 -5.96 29.65
N VAL A 550 23.41 -5.68 28.57
CA VAL A 550 22.74 -4.40 28.26
C VAL A 550 21.28 -4.70 27.92
N ARG A 551 20.33 -4.14 28.68
CA ARG A 551 18.91 -4.54 28.64
C ARG A 551 17.99 -3.47 28.06
N THR A 552 18.37 -2.20 28.15
CA THR A 552 17.48 -1.06 27.85
C THR A 552 18.20 0.04 27.07
N ALA A 553 17.42 0.92 26.44
CA ALA A 553 17.94 2.14 25.82
C ALA A 553 18.66 3.05 26.85
N ASP A 554 18.18 3.09 28.10
CA ASP A 554 18.84 3.83 29.19
C ASP A 554 20.21 3.22 29.54
N ASP A 555 20.36 1.89 29.50
CA ASP A 555 21.66 1.23 29.68
C ASP A 555 22.63 1.65 28.56
N ILE A 556 22.19 1.56 27.29
CA ILE A 556 22.96 1.97 26.09
C ILE A 556 23.43 3.42 26.23
N ASN A 557 22.52 4.33 26.56
CA ASN A 557 22.79 5.76 26.72
C ASN A 557 23.69 6.08 27.93
N ALA A 558 23.77 5.18 28.93
CA ALA A 558 24.62 5.34 30.10
C ALA A 558 26.05 4.76 29.93
N LEU A 559 26.29 3.97 28.87
CA LEU A 559 27.59 3.35 28.60
C LEU A 559 28.71 4.39 28.41
N LYS A 560 29.90 4.04 28.89
CA LYS A 560 31.16 4.72 28.54
C LYS A 560 32.10 3.70 27.91
N PRO A 561 33.15 4.14 27.18
CA PRO A 561 34.08 3.20 26.53
C PRO A 561 34.69 2.17 27.49
N GLY A 562 35.07 2.59 28.71
CA GLY A 562 35.62 1.67 29.72
C GLY A 562 34.65 0.63 30.29
N ASP A 563 33.35 0.73 29.99
CA ASP A 563 32.34 -0.22 30.45
C ASP A 563 32.21 -1.42 29.49
N VAL A 564 32.51 -1.26 28.18
CA VAL A 564 32.34 -2.31 27.15
C VAL A 564 33.56 -2.57 26.26
N GLN A 565 34.54 -1.66 26.20
CA GLN A 565 35.72 -1.84 25.36
C GLN A 565 36.53 -3.07 25.80
N GLY A 566 36.80 -3.98 24.86
CA GLY A 566 37.43 -5.27 25.16
C GLY A 566 36.50 -6.27 25.85
N LYS A 567 35.18 -6.18 25.62
CA LYS A 567 34.18 -7.12 26.14
C LYS A 567 33.17 -7.53 25.07
N VAL A 568 32.55 -8.69 25.28
CA VAL A 568 31.36 -9.10 24.53
C VAL A 568 30.11 -8.50 25.17
N VAL A 569 29.28 -7.82 24.39
CA VAL A 569 28.01 -7.24 24.85
C VAL A 569 26.88 -8.23 24.59
N PHE A 570 26.19 -8.68 25.64
CA PHE A 570 24.92 -9.38 25.54
C PHE A 570 23.80 -8.34 25.57
N LEU A 571 23.19 -8.10 24.41
CA LEU A 571 22.24 -7.02 24.16
C LEU A 571 20.82 -7.60 24.05
N ASP A 572 19.84 -7.11 24.82
CA ASP A 572 18.43 -7.32 24.46
C ASP A 572 18.15 -6.70 23.09
N TYR A 573 17.45 -7.40 22.19
CA TYR A 573 17.05 -6.81 20.91
C TYR A 573 16.06 -5.64 21.08
N ALA A 574 15.19 -5.65 22.09
CA ALA A 574 14.09 -4.69 22.21
C ALA A 574 14.45 -3.19 22.09
N PRO A 575 15.59 -2.68 22.60
CA PRO A 575 16.01 -1.29 22.41
C PRO A 575 16.48 -0.96 20.98
N ILE A 576 16.77 -1.95 20.15
CA ILE A 576 17.18 -1.82 18.74
C ILE A 576 16.19 -2.50 17.77
N ASP A 577 15.02 -2.95 18.23
CA ASP A 577 14.00 -3.53 17.37
C ASP A 577 13.32 -2.41 16.55
N THR A 578 13.48 -2.46 15.23
CA THR A 578 12.91 -1.47 14.29
C THR A 578 11.39 -1.45 14.34
N THR A 579 10.74 -2.58 14.66
CA THR A 579 9.28 -2.68 14.79
C THR A 579 8.77 -2.00 16.05
N GLN A 580 9.57 -1.93 17.11
CA GLN A 580 9.20 -1.36 18.41
C GLN A 580 9.60 0.11 18.59
N VAL A 581 10.83 0.49 18.21
CA VAL A 581 11.37 1.83 18.48
C VAL A 581 11.62 2.67 17.22
N GLN A 582 11.42 2.10 16.03
CA GLN A 582 11.51 2.77 14.72
C GLN A 582 12.90 3.42 14.52
N GLU A 583 12.97 4.66 14.01
CA GLU A 583 14.22 5.38 13.71
C GLU A 583 15.23 5.39 14.89
N ARG A 584 14.76 5.32 16.13
CA ARG A 584 15.63 5.28 17.33
C ARG A 584 16.44 3.99 17.45
N ALA A 585 16.06 2.92 16.75
CA ALA A 585 16.82 1.67 16.72
C ALA A 585 18.24 1.89 16.19
N TYR A 586 18.36 2.63 15.09
CA TYR A 586 19.63 2.99 14.46
C TYR A 586 20.49 3.87 15.39
N ASP A 587 19.89 4.88 16.02
CA ASP A 587 20.56 5.74 17.01
C ASP A 587 21.13 4.94 18.19
N HIS A 588 20.36 3.99 18.72
CA HIS A 588 20.79 3.14 19.84
C HIS A 588 21.90 2.17 19.41
N ALA A 589 21.76 1.50 18.25
CA ALA A 589 22.77 0.60 17.71
C ALA A 589 24.10 1.33 17.44
N LEU A 590 24.05 2.50 16.81
CA LEU A 590 25.21 3.37 16.56
C LEU A 590 25.83 3.89 17.88
N THR A 591 25.01 4.22 18.88
CA THR A 591 25.49 4.65 20.20
C THR A 591 26.25 3.55 20.94
N LEU A 592 25.82 2.29 20.80
CA LEU A 592 26.52 1.12 21.31
C LEU A 592 27.84 0.88 20.57
N LEU A 593 27.83 0.85 19.23
CA LEU A 593 29.04 0.62 18.43
C LEU A 593 30.13 1.67 18.69
N ARG A 594 29.76 2.94 18.89
CA ARG A 594 30.68 4.03 19.27
C ARG A 594 31.44 3.80 20.59
N GLN A 595 31.02 2.86 21.42
CA GLN A 595 31.76 2.45 22.64
C GLN A 595 32.85 1.40 22.37
N ASN A 596 32.96 0.90 21.14
CA ASN A 596 33.95 -0.08 20.66
C ASN A 596 33.95 -1.41 21.45
N PRO A 597 32.81 -2.15 21.49
CA PRO A 597 32.76 -3.49 22.06
C PRO A 597 33.59 -4.48 21.22
N ALA A 598 34.08 -5.56 21.84
CA ALA A 598 34.88 -6.57 21.14
C ALA A 598 34.03 -7.56 20.32
N GLY A 599 32.76 -7.73 20.68
CA GLY A 599 31.79 -8.61 20.03
C GLY A 599 30.39 -8.31 20.57
N ILE A 600 29.35 -8.66 19.83
CA ILE A 600 27.96 -8.47 20.23
C ILE A 600 27.20 -9.79 20.11
N VAL A 601 26.44 -10.13 21.15
CA VAL A 601 25.48 -11.24 21.17
C VAL A 601 24.11 -10.61 21.38
N VAL A 602 23.31 -10.54 20.32
CA VAL A 602 21.94 -10.04 20.38
C VAL A 602 21.05 -11.17 20.88
N VAL A 603 20.39 -10.95 22.02
CA VAL A 603 19.53 -11.94 22.66
C VAL A 603 18.08 -11.56 22.38
N THR A 604 17.32 -12.50 21.81
CA THR A 604 15.86 -12.42 21.71
C THR A 604 15.23 -13.33 22.77
N HIS A 605 13.92 -13.18 22.98
CA HIS A 605 13.12 -14.10 23.79
C HIS A 605 11.75 -14.24 23.15
N PHE A 606 11.09 -15.38 23.36
CA PHE A 606 9.75 -15.57 22.83
C PHE A 606 8.73 -14.73 23.62
N SER A 607 7.92 -13.95 22.91
CA SER A 607 6.69 -13.37 23.44
C SER A 607 5.61 -13.35 22.36
N ASN A 608 4.38 -13.72 22.72
CA ASN A 608 3.20 -13.56 21.87
C ASN A 608 2.41 -12.28 22.18
N ALA A 609 2.88 -11.47 23.13
CA ALA A 609 2.16 -10.30 23.59
C ALA A 609 2.38 -9.12 22.64
N GLN A 610 1.29 -8.40 22.35
CA GLN A 610 1.35 -7.17 21.54
C GLN A 610 2.30 -6.14 22.18
N HIS A 611 3.14 -5.51 21.36
CA HIS A 611 4.13 -4.50 21.72
C HIS A 611 5.31 -5.01 22.58
N GLU A 612 5.57 -6.32 22.58
CA GLU A 612 6.82 -6.91 23.07
C GLU A 612 7.69 -7.37 21.90
N SER A 613 9.00 -7.10 21.96
CA SER A 613 9.98 -7.48 20.93
C SER A 613 10.29 -8.98 21.01
N HIS A 614 10.10 -9.70 19.90
CA HIS A 614 10.46 -11.11 19.73
C HIS A 614 11.48 -11.34 18.60
N GLY A 615 12.16 -10.30 18.11
CA GLY A 615 13.28 -10.49 17.15
C GLY A 615 12.93 -10.35 15.67
N THR A 616 11.81 -9.71 15.32
CA THR A 616 11.45 -9.47 13.91
C THR A 616 12.58 -8.69 13.22
N PHE A 617 12.96 -9.13 12.02
CA PHE A 617 14.09 -8.63 11.23
C PHE A 617 15.47 -8.74 11.90
N ILE A 618 15.68 -9.60 12.90
CA ILE A 618 17.04 -9.75 13.49
C ILE A 618 18.03 -10.38 12.52
N GLY A 619 17.63 -11.43 11.79
CA GLY A 619 18.54 -12.14 10.89
C GLY A 619 18.85 -11.36 9.62
N ASP A 620 17.85 -10.63 9.13
CA ASP A 620 17.88 -9.83 7.91
C ASP A 620 16.91 -8.62 8.06
N GLY A 621 17.39 -7.41 7.76
CA GLY A 621 16.65 -6.14 7.95
C GLY A 621 16.99 -5.38 9.25
N GLN A 622 17.88 -5.93 10.08
CA GLN A 622 18.33 -5.40 11.38
C GLN A 622 19.03 -4.03 11.26
N PRO A 623 18.99 -3.16 12.29
CA PRO A 623 19.57 -1.81 12.21
C PRO A 623 21.05 -1.78 11.85
N PHE A 624 21.83 -2.77 12.29
CA PHE A 624 23.27 -2.85 12.02
C PHE A 624 23.59 -2.89 10.53
N GLY A 625 22.69 -3.42 9.68
CA GLY A 625 22.87 -3.44 8.22
C GLY A 625 22.85 -2.07 7.56
N TRP A 626 22.36 -1.04 8.25
CA TRP A 626 22.12 0.30 7.69
C TRP A 626 23.04 1.38 8.28
N LEU A 627 24.07 0.99 9.03
CA LEU A 627 24.96 1.92 9.71
C LEU A 627 26.25 2.17 8.91
N ASP A 628 26.45 3.42 8.53
CA ASP A 628 27.74 3.93 8.02
C ASP A 628 28.79 3.92 9.14
N VAL A 629 29.63 2.88 9.17
CA VAL A 629 30.70 2.65 10.17
C VAL A 629 31.94 2.01 9.54
N ASP A 630 33.14 2.36 10.02
CA ASP A 630 34.40 1.83 9.46
C ASP A 630 34.53 0.28 9.53
N HIS A 631 33.89 -0.36 10.51
CA HIS A 631 33.90 -1.82 10.75
C HIS A 631 32.85 -2.18 11.80
N LEU A 632 32.32 -3.41 11.71
CA LEU A 632 31.55 -4.04 12.78
C LEU A 632 32.43 -5.03 13.57
N PRO A 633 32.22 -5.20 14.89
CA PRO A 633 32.71 -6.38 15.60
C PRO A 633 31.86 -7.60 15.22
N PRO A 634 32.31 -8.85 15.45
CA PRO A 634 31.47 -10.03 15.24
C PRO A 634 30.15 -9.91 16.01
N ILE A 635 29.04 -10.02 15.27
CA ILE A 635 27.67 -9.99 15.83
C ILE A 635 27.01 -11.34 15.56
N LEU A 636 26.57 -12.00 16.62
CA LEU A 636 25.69 -13.17 16.55
C LEU A 636 24.35 -12.84 17.22
N TYR A 637 23.27 -13.49 16.81
CA TYR A 637 22.01 -13.49 17.56
C TYR A 637 21.67 -14.88 18.14
N VAL A 638 20.88 -14.89 19.21
CA VAL A 638 20.56 -16.10 19.97
C VAL A 638 19.23 -15.95 20.72
N ARG A 639 18.47 -17.04 20.83
CA ARG A 639 17.25 -17.10 21.64
C ARG A 639 17.59 -17.44 23.09
N LEU A 640 17.01 -16.74 24.05
CA LEU A 640 17.23 -16.99 25.48
C LEU A 640 16.87 -18.44 25.87
N GLU A 641 15.90 -19.03 25.18
CA GLU A 641 15.40 -20.38 25.32
C GLU A 641 16.47 -21.45 25.00
N ASP A 642 17.34 -21.19 24.02
CA ASP A 642 18.40 -22.11 23.60
C ASP A 642 19.53 -22.21 24.65
N MET A 643 19.69 -21.17 25.49
CA MET A 643 20.68 -21.15 26.59
C MET A 643 20.31 -22.03 27.80
N LYS A 644 19.13 -22.63 27.80
CA LYS A 644 18.59 -23.46 28.89
C LYS A 644 19.44 -24.67 29.25
N SER A 645 20.19 -25.20 28.28
CA SER A 645 21.17 -26.29 28.46
C SER A 645 22.34 -25.89 29.37
N ALA A 646 22.79 -24.64 29.28
CA ALA A 646 23.85 -24.05 30.09
C ALA A 646 23.37 -23.62 31.49
N GLY A 647 22.04 -23.62 31.72
CA GLY A 647 21.41 -23.31 32.99
C GLY A 647 20.81 -21.90 33.07
N ILE A 648 20.91 -21.12 31.99
CA ILE A 648 20.31 -19.78 31.84
C ILE A 648 18.81 -19.93 31.56
N LYS A 649 17.94 -19.23 32.29
CA LYS A 649 16.47 -19.29 32.08
C LYS A 649 15.76 -17.95 32.14
N SER A 650 16.48 -16.90 32.52
CA SER A 650 15.99 -15.53 32.51
C SER A 650 17.15 -14.58 32.24
N TRP A 651 16.81 -13.32 32.00
CA TRP A 651 17.76 -12.24 31.78
C TRP A 651 18.72 -12.02 32.96
N GLU A 652 18.28 -12.28 34.20
CA GLU A 652 19.14 -12.23 35.39
C GLU A 652 20.18 -13.36 35.41
N ASP A 653 19.87 -14.53 34.83
CA ASP A 653 20.80 -15.65 34.79
C ASP A 653 22.00 -15.38 33.88
N LEU A 654 21.91 -14.47 32.89
CA LEU A 654 23.05 -14.10 32.03
C LEU A 654 24.25 -13.59 32.84
N ALA A 655 24.03 -13.02 34.03
CA ALA A 655 25.10 -12.63 34.95
C ALA A 655 25.94 -13.81 35.51
N GLN A 656 25.55 -15.06 35.23
CA GLN A 656 26.33 -16.27 35.52
C GLN A 656 27.42 -16.54 34.46
N ILE A 657 27.29 -15.97 33.26
CA ILE A 657 28.29 -16.06 32.19
C ILE A 657 29.47 -15.15 32.55
N THR A 658 30.69 -15.72 32.50
CA THR A 658 31.93 -15.02 32.89
C THR A 658 32.75 -14.54 31.70
N SER A 659 32.69 -15.27 30.60
CA SER A 659 33.24 -14.90 29.30
C SER A 659 32.42 -15.58 28.19
N ALA A 660 32.48 -15.01 27.00
CA ALA A 660 31.89 -15.60 25.80
C ALA A 660 32.94 -15.59 24.67
N ARG A 661 32.93 -16.66 23.89
CA ARG A 661 33.71 -16.80 22.67
C ARG A 661 32.77 -16.85 21.48
N LEU A 662 32.96 -15.92 20.55
CA LEU A 662 32.28 -15.86 19.26
C LEU A 662 33.25 -16.35 18.20
N THR A 663 32.75 -17.15 17.27
CA THR A 663 33.39 -17.44 15.98
C THR A 663 32.40 -17.03 14.89
N TRP A 664 32.88 -16.29 13.90
CA TRP A 664 32.08 -15.74 12.81
C TRP A 664 32.94 -15.75 11.54
N ASP A 665 32.38 -16.31 10.48
CA ASP A 665 32.99 -16.62 9.18
C ASP A 665 31.82 -16.44 8.20
N ALA A 666 31.91 -15.46 7.30
CA ALA A 666 30.85 -15.04 6.40
C ALA A 666 31.42 -14.28 5.20
N ASP A 667 31.05 -14.68 3.98
CA ASP A 667 31.56 -14.10 2.74
C ASP A 667 30.42 -13.44 1.94
N VAL A 668 30.67 -12.27 1.35
CA VAL A 668 29.68 -11.51 0.56
C VAL A 668 29.98 -11.58 -0.94
N PHE A 669 28.96 -11.92 -1.73
CA PHE A 669 29.04 -12.08 -3.18
C PHE A 669 28.18 -11.05 -3.93
N SER A 670 28.72 -10.49 -5.00
CA SER A 670 28.01 -9.59 -5.92
C SER A 670 28.58 -9.73 -7.34
N PRO A 671 27.81 -10.23 -8.32
CA PRO A 671 26.50 -10.86 -8.16
C PRO A 671 26.55 -12.21 -7.42
N GLY A 672 25.53 -12.49 -6.61
CA GLY A 672 25.26 -13.82 -6.05
C GLY A 672 24.56 -14.75 -7.05
N THR A 673 24.46 -16.04 -6.75
CA THR A 673 23.76 -17.04 -7.58
C THR A 673 22.63 -17.70 -6.80
N SER A 674 21.41 -17.63 -7.33
CA SER A 674 20.20 -18.28 -6.81
C SER A 674 19.58 -19.17 -7.90
N GLY A 675 18.45 -19.84 -7.61
CA GLY A 675 17.79 -20.70 -8.58
C GLY A 675 16.33 -21.03 -8.27
N ASN A 676 15.61 -21.54 -9.27
CA ASN A 676 14.22 -22.01 -9.16
C ASN A 676 14.15 -23.51 -9.43
N LEU A 677 13.14 -24.19 -8.87
CA LEU A 677 12.74 -25.53 -9.29
C LEU A 677 11.32 -25.51 -9.86
N ILE A 678 11.17 -25.94 -11.11
CA ILE A 678 9.89 -26.04 -11.81
C ILE A 678 9.56 -27.52 -12.00
N ALA A 679 8.36 -27.93 -11.61
CA ALA A 679 7.83 -29.28 -11.81
C ALA A 679 6.58 -29.26 -12.69
N HIS A 680 6.71 -29.73 -13.93
CA HIS A 680 5.59 -29.83 -14.88
C HIS A 680 4.92 -31.20 -14.78
N ILE A 681 3.62 -31.21 -14.44
CA ILE A 681 2.75 -32.38 -14.40
C ILE A 681 1.77 -32.28 -15.59
N PRO A 682 1.82 -33.21 -16.57
CA PRO A 682 0.97 -33.15 -17.76
C PRO A 682 -0.53 -33.26 -17.47
N GLY A 683 -1.29 -32.29 -18.00
CA GLY A 683 -2.74 -32.22 -17.90
C GLY A 683 -3.48 -33.07 -18.91
N ALA A 684 -4.81 -33.13 -18.76
CA ALA A 684 -5.69 -33.65 -19.81
C ALA A 684 -5.79 -32.69 -21.02
N ASP A 685 -5.61 -31.39 -20.78
CA ASP A 685 -5.55 -30.30 -21.75
C ASP A 685 -4.24 -29.52 -21.62
N ALA A 686 -3.26 -29.84 -22.48
CA ALA A 686 -1.96 -29.14 -22.51
C ALA A 686 -2.02 -27.76 -23.20
N THR A 687 -3.16 -27.36 -23.76
CA THR A 687 -3.32 -26.03 -24.38
C THR A 687 -3.55 -24.92 -23.36
N ARG A 688 -3.65 -25.28 -22.07
CA ARG A 688 -3.77 -24.38 -20.93
C ARG A 688 -2.91 -24.88 -19.78
N ALA A 689 -2.50 -23.97 -18.91
CA ALA A 689 -1.76 -24.28 -17.69
C ALA A 689 -2.40 -23.64 -16.45
N LEU A 690 -2.12 -24.23 -15.29
CA LEU A 690 -2.20 -23.59 -13.98
C LEU A 690 -0.80 -23.62 -13.35
N ILE A 691 -0.40 -22.53 -12.71
CA ILE A 691 0.82 -22.45 -11.93
C ILE A 691 0.45 -22.41 -10.43
N LEU A 692 1.13 -23.20 -9.61
CA LEU A 692 1.16 -23.04 -8.15
C LEU A 692 2.58 -22.68 -7.76
N GLY A 693 2.74 -21.62 -6.98
CA GLY A 693 4.02 -21.09 -6.48
C GLY A 693 4.07 -21.04 -4.95
N GLY A 694 5.29 -21.02 -4.44
CA GLY A 694 5.68 -20.69 -3.07
C GLY A 694 7.20 -20.56 -3.06
N HIS A 695 7.77 -19.62 -2.31
CA HIS A 695 9.22 -19.43 -2.34
C HIS A 695 9.94 -20.44 -1.45
N ILE A 696 11.20 -20.73 -1.77
CA ILE A 696 12.01 -21.76 -1.10
C ILE A 696 13.01 -21.17 -0.11
N ASP A 697 13.38 -19.90 -0.27
CA ASP A 697 14.33 -19.23 0.62
C ASP A 697 13.69 -18.82 1.95
N SER A 698 14.50 -18.25 2.86
CA SER A 698 14.02 -17.76 4.17
C SER A 698 14.80 -16.53 4.67
N PRO A 699 14.24 -15.73 5.60
CA PRO A 699 14.79 -14.43 6.04
C PRO A 699 15.83 -14.57 7.15
N ASN A 700 16.87 -15.39 6.95
CA ASN A 700 17.87 -15.74 7.96
C ASN A 700 17.22 -16.20 9.28
N SER A 701 16.24 -17.07 9.10
CA SER A 701 15.48 -17.79 10.12
C SER A 701 15.18 -19.20 9.56
N PRO A 702 14.63 -20.12 10.39
CA PRO A 702 14.22 -21.44 9.89
C PRO A 702 13.17 -21.37 8.77
N GLY A 703 12.37 -20.30 8.69
CA GLY A 703 11.39 -20.05 7.64
C GLY A 703 10.33 -21.15 7.55
N ALA A 704 9.67 -21.49 8.66
CA ALA A 704 8.70 -22.59 8.70
C ALA A 704 7.33 -22.16 8.16
N MET A 705 6.94 -20.93 8.48
CA MET A 705 5.79 -20.23 7.94
C MET A 705 6.18 -19.51 6.66
N ASP A 706 7.37 -18.90 6.64
CA ASP A 706 7.81 -17.95 5.61
C ASP A 706 9.06 -18.43 4.82
N ASP A 707 8.92 -18.99 3.61
CA ASP A 707 7.74 -19.71 3.11
C ASP A 707 7.96 -21.23 3.07
N GLY A 708 8.39 -21.78 4.19
CA GLY A 708 8.29 -23.22 4.43
C GLY A 708 6.84 -23.74 4.28
N SER A 709 5.83 -22.88 4.37
CA SER A 709 4.42 -23.25 4.35
C SER A 709 3.89 -23.56 2.94
N GLY A 710 4.07 -22.66 1.98
CA GLY A 710 3.76 -22.83 0.56
C GLY A 710 4.62 -23.90 -0.06
N SER A 711 5.93 -23.87 0.23
CA SER A 711 6.87 -24.90 -0.21
C SER A 711 6.39 -26.33 0.09
N VAL A 712 5.81 -26.60 1.28
CA VAL A 712 5.24 -27.93 1.60
C VAL A 712 3.82 -28.13 1.09
N VAL A 713 3.03 -27.07 0.92
CA VAL A 713 1.70 -27.14 0.27
C VAL A 713 1.83 -27.65 -1.17
N LEU A 714 2.81 -27.16 -1.94
CA LEU A 714 3.08 -27.63 -3.31
C LEU A 714 3.47 -29.12 -3.33
N LEU A 715 4.37 -29.55 -2.42
CA LEU A 715 4.73 -30.98 -2.27
C LEU A 715 3.52 -31.85 -1.90
N GLU A 716 2.63 -31.33 -1.06
CA GLU A 716 1.42 -32.03 -0.62
C GLU A 716 0.40 -32.18 -1.75
N VAL A 717 0.20 -31.15 -2.59
CA VAL A 717 -0.60 -31.25 -3.83
C VAL A 717 -0.06 -32.38 -4.72
N ALA A 718 1.25 -32.40 -4.99
CA ALA A 718 1.89 -33.47 -5.76
C ALA A 718 1.69 -34.85 -5.11
N ARG A 719 1.88 -34.97 -3.79
CA ARG A 719 1.67 -36.22 -3.03
C ARG A 719 0.24 -36.72 -3.15
N VAL A 720 -0.77 -35.84 -3.04
CA VAL A 720 -2.18 -36.20 -3.15
C VAL A 720 -2.53 -36.65 -4.58
N LEU A 721 -2.08 -35.93 -5.62
CA LEU A 721 -2.28 -36.33 -7.02
C LEU A 721 -1.66 -37.70 -7.32
N ASN A 722 -0.43 -37.92 -6.86
CA ASN A 722 0.29 -39.20 -6.98
C ASN A 722 -0.46 -40.36 -6.27
N ALA A 723 -0.89 -40.15 -5.03
CA ALA A 723 -1.56 -41.17 -4.23
C ALA A 723 -3.00 -41.46 -4.70
N ALA A 724 -3.70 -40.46 -5.22
CA ALA A 724 -5.04 -40.60 -5.79
C ALA A 724 -5.03 -41.09 -7.25
N GLN A 725 -3.86 -41.10 -7.92
CA GLN A 725 -3.69 -41.40 -9.35
C GLN A 725 -4.56 -40.49 -10.23
N LEU A 726 -4.52 -39.19 -9.96
CA LEU A 726 -5.27 -38.17 -10.70
C LEU A 726 -4.37 -37.43 -11.68
N GLN A 727 -4.88 -37.23 -12.89
CA GLN A 727 -4.33 -36.28 -13.87
C GLN A 727 -5.07 -34.94 -13.70
N PRO A 728 -4.37 -33.79 -13.65
CA PRO A 728 -5.02 -32.48 -13.58
C PRO A 728 -5.77 -32.14 -14.89
N PRO A 729 -6.77 -31.24 -14.85
CA PRO A 729 -7.57 -30.90 -16.03
C PRO A 729 -6.73 -30.19 -17.11
N THR A 730 -5.90 -29.23 -16.70
CA THR A 730 -4.90 -28.52 -17.52
C THR A 730 -3.49 -28.96 -17.13
N ASP A 731 -2.46 -28.54 -17.87
CA ASP A 731 -1.09 -28.70 -17.37
C ASP A 731 -0.96 -28.01 -16.00
N LEU A 732 -0.20 -28.62 -15.10
CA LEU A 732 0.05 -28.10 -13.75
C LEU A 732 1.55 -27.90 -13.59
N TYR A 733 1.94 -26.67 -13.26
CA TYR A 733 3.30 -26.30 -12.89
C TYR A 733 3.34 -26.03 -11.40
N LEU A 734 4.23 -26.72 -10.69
CA LEU A 734 4.57 -26.39 -9.30
C LEU A 734 5.94 -25.72 -9.34
N VAL A 735 6.05 -24.51 -8.79
CA VAL A 735 7.28 -23.71 -8.88
C VAL A 735 7.72 -23.31 -7.48
N TRP A 736 8.96 -23.63 -7.15
CA TRP A 736 9.66 -23.16 -5.97
C TRP A 736 10.60 -22.05 -6.41
N PHE A 737 10.25 -20.82 -6.06
CA PHE A 737 11.01 -19.62 -6.42
C PHE A 737 12.15 -19.40 -5.43
N GLY A 738 13.36 -19.09 -5.92
CA GLY A 738 14.47 -18.62 -5.10
C GLY A 738 14.51 -17.10 -5.00
N SER A 739 15.12 -16.57 -3.94
CA SER A 739 15.31 -15.12 -3.76
C SER A 739 14.05 -14.26 -3.89
N GLU A 740 12.94 -14.73 -3.31
CA GLU A 740 11.79 -13.86 -3.00
C GLU A 740 12.25 -12.76 -2.03
N GLU A 741 12.96 -13.15 -0.97
CA GLU A 741 13.36 -12.27 0.14
C GLU A 741 14.26 -11.10 -0.28
N LEU A 742 15.00 -11.27 -1.38
CA LEU A 742 15.80 -10.19 -1.97
C LEU A 742 14.97 -9.26 -2.87
N SER A 743 13.65 -9.46 -2.94
CA SER A 743 12.63 -8.90 -3.84
C SER A 743 12.44 -9.66 -5.17
N LEU A 744 11.71 -10.78 -5.10
CA LEU A 744 11.08 -11.47 -6.24
C LEU A 744 12.01 -11.95 -7.37
N TYR A 745 13.29 -12.18 -7.13
CA TYR A 745 14.23 -12.50 -8.20
C TYR A 745 13.87 -13.78 -8.97
N GLY A 746 13.45 -14.83 -8.25
CA GLY A 746 13.07 -16.11 -8.84
C GLY A 746 11.84 -16.04 -9.72
N SER A 747 10.76 -15.41 -9.24
CA SER A 747 9.54 -15.24 -10.04
C SER A 747 9.72 -14.26 -11.19
N ALA A 748 10.52 -13.21 -11.03
CA ALA A 748 10.92 -12.31 -12.10
C ALA A 748 11.69 -13.06 -13.21
N HIS A 749 12.69 -13.86 -12.84
CA HIS A 749 13.46 -14.67 -13.79
C HIS A 749 12.59 -15.75 -14.47
N PHE A 750 11.70 -16.41 -13.71
CA PHE A 750 10.76 -17.38 -14.25
C PHE A 750 9.84 -16.73 -15.29
N ALA A 751 9.16 -15.62 -14.95
CA ALA A 751 8.26 -14.93 -15.87
C ALA A 751 9.00 -14.49 -17.15
N ALA A 752 10.20 -13.90 -16.99
CA ALA A 752 11.07 -13.47 -18.09
C ALA A 752 11.54 -14.60 -19.04
N THR A 753 11.45 -15.87 -18.62
CA THR A 753 11.95 -17.03 -19.38
C THR A 753 10.85 -17.99 -19.85
N HIS A 754 9.58 -17.72 -19.52
CA HIS A 754 8.46 -18.65 -19.69
C HIS A 754 7.27 -18.10 -20.48
N GLN A 755 7.47 -17.15 -21.41
CA GLN A 755 6.37 -16.52 -22.18
C GLN A 755 5.34 -17.50 -22.77
N ASP A 756 5.79 -18.52 -23.53
CA ASP A 756 4.97 -19.62 -24.10
C ASP A 756 4.08 -20.36 -23.05
N LEU A 757 4.44 -20.29 -21.76
CA LEU A 757 3.65 -20.79 -20.64
C LEU A 757 2.71 -19.73 -20.09
N LEU A 758 3.15 -18.47 -19.91
CA LEU A 758 2.32 -17.37 -19.41
C LEU A 758 1.10 -17.13 -20.31
N ASP A 759 1.28 -17.09 -21.63
CA ASP A 759 0.22 -16.84 -22.62
C ASP A 759 -0.95 -17.84 -22.52
N ARG A 760 -0.63 -19.10 -22.16
CA ARG A 760 -1.60 -20.19 -21.95
C ARG A 760 -1.97 -20.43 -20.49
N THR A 761 -1.41 -19.67 -19.56
CA THR A 761 -1.72 -19.81 -18.14
C THR A 761 -3.11 -19.24 -17.87
N THR A 762 -4.00 -20.11 -17.35
CA THR A 762 -5.37 -19.76 -16.98
C THR A 762 -5.40 -18.99 -15.67
N ALA A 763 -4.54 -19.38 -14.72
CA ALA A 763 -4.25 -18.62 -13.51
C ALA A 763 -2.97 -19.10 -12.80
N MET A 764 -2.48 -18.30 -11.84
CA MET A 764 -1.40 -18.66 -10.91
C MET A 764 -1.83 -18.45 -9.44
N LEU A 765 -1.59 -19.45 -8.59
CA LEU A 765 -1.73 -19.30 -7.12
C LEU A 765 -0.33 -19.23 -6.50
N GLN A 766 0.03 -18.13 -5.84
CA GLN A 766 1.09 -18.16 -4.83
C GLN A 766 0.48 -18.65 -3.50
N VAL A 767 1.24 -19.40 -2.72
CA VAL A 767 0.83 -19.83 -1.37
C VAL A 767 1.84 -19.29 -0.37
N ASP A 768 1.81 -17.99 -0.15
CA ASP A 768 2.69 -17.29 0.78
C ASP A 768 1.75 -16.41 1.64
N MET A 769 1.48 -16.72 2.90
CA MET A 769 2.10 -17.70 3.78
C MET A 769 1.13 -18.08 4.91
N LEU A 770 1.49 -19.12 5.68
CA LEU A 770 0.91 -19.38 6.99
C LEU A 770 1.33 -18.27 7.97
N SER A 771 0.58 -18.05 9.04
CA SER A 771 1.03 -17.20 10.15
C SER A 771 0.75 -17.82 11.50
N ARG A 772 1.46 -17.36 12.52
CA ARG A 772 1.05 -17.50 13.91
C ARG A 772 0.81 -16.09 14.46
N PRO A 773 -0.45 -15.60 14.49
CA PRO A 773 -0.74 -14.26 14.95
C PRO A 773 -0.37 -14.05 16.43
N VAL A 774 0.07 -12.82 16.74
CA VAL A 774 0.18 -12.33 18.13
C VAL A 774 -1.18 -12.33 18.84
N ASP A 775 -1.17 -12.35 20.18
CA ASP A 775 -2.38 -12.43 21.00
C ASP A 775 -3.45 -11.38 20.57
N ASP A 776 -4.72 -11.78 20.65
CA ASP A 776 -5.92 -10.99 20.27
C ASP A 776 -6.07 -10.59 18.78
N ILE A 777 -5.20 -11.06 17.86
CA ILE A 777 -5.40 -10.94 16.41
C ILE A 777 -6.14 -12.18 15.85
N ASN A 778 -7.07 -11.97 14.92
CA ASN A 778 -7.91 -13.03 14.33
C ASN A 778 -7.81 -13.00 12.78
N PRO A 779 -6.78 -13.62 12.19
CA PRO A 779 -6.52 -13.56 10.75
C PRO A 779 -7.49 -14.41 9.91
N TYR A 780 -7.49 -14.12 8.61
CA TYR A 780 -8.34 -14.73 7.59
C TYR A 780 -7.47 -15.34 6.48
N LEU A 781 -7.97 -16.39 5.82
CA LEU A 781 -7.37 -16.84 4.56
C LEU A 781 -7.80 -15.87 3.45
N ASN A 782 -6.86 -15.10 2.94
CA ASN A 782 -7.10 -14.14 1.87
C ASN A 782 -6.56 -14.70 0.54
N LEU A 783 -7.15 -14.24 -0.56
CA LEU A 783 -6.68 -14.42 -1.93
C LEU A 783 -6.42 -13.02 -2.49
N ILE A 784 -5.22 -12.50 -2.23
CA ILE A 784 -4.84 -11.12 -2.57
C ILE A 784 -4.30 -11.09 -3.99
N THR A 785 -4.77 -10.18 -4.83
CA THR A 785 -4.28 -10.02 -6.22
C THR A 785 -4.00 -8.56 -6.56
N TRP A 786 -3.21 -8.33 -7.61
CA TRP A 786 -2.96 -6.98 -8.10
C TRP A 786 -4.25 -6.34 -8.65
N SER A 787 -4.51 -5.09 -8.25
CA SER A 787 -5.79 -4.44 -8.48
C SER A 787 -5.92 -3.82 -9.87
N TYR A 788 -6.82 -4.42 -10.64
CA TYR A 788 -7.33 -3.95 -11.91
C TYR A 788 -8.01 -2.56 -11.85
N GLY A 789 -8.37 -2.07 -10.65
CA GLY A 789 -9.24 -0.90 -10.45
C GLY A 789 -8.70 0.42 -11.03
N ARG A 790 -7.38 0.56 -11.19
CA ARG A 790 -6.74 1.71 -11.88
C ARG A 790 -7.16 1.83 -13.35
N HIS A 791 -7.57 0.73 -13.98
CA HIS A 791 -8.03 0.70 -15.37
C HIS A 791 -9.57 0.71 -15.49
N GLY A 792 -10.29 0.80 -14.37
CA GLY A 792 -11.74 1.01 -14.32
C GLY A 792 -12.60 -0.26 -14.20
N ASP A 793 -11.99 -1.41 -13.94
CA ASP A 793 -12.68 -2.65 -13.55
C ASP A 793 -12.06 -3.17 -12.25
N ALA A 794 -12.89 -3.48 -11.25
CA ALA A 794 -12.45 -3.93 -9.92
C ALA A 794 -12.88 -5.39 -9.62
N ALA A 795 -13.43 -6.10 -10.61
CA ALA A 795 -13.80 -7.50 -10.45
C ALA A 795 -12.57 -8.36 -10.16
N LEU A 796 -12.73 -9.46 -9.41
CA LEU A 796 -11.67 -10.43 -9.11
C LEU A 796 -12.08 -11.85 -9.55
N PRO A 797 -12.28 -12.11 -10.86
CA PRO A 797 -13.01 -13.29 -11.33
C PRO A 797 -12.45 -14.63 -10.87
N TRP A 798 -11.12 -14.74 -10.74
CA TRP A 798 -10.47 -15.96 -10.31
C TRP A 798 -10.38 -16.13 -8.78
N PRO A 799 -10.00 -15.11 -7.98
CA PRO A 799 -10.20 -15.13 -6.53
C PRO A 799 -11.65 -15.46 -6.11
N ASP A 800 -12.65 -14.89 -6.79
CA ASP A 800 -14.07 -15.17 -6.55
C ASP A 800 -14.43 -16.63 -6.90
N TYR A 801 -13.97 -17.12 -8.06
CA TYR A 801 -14.14 -18.51 -8.48
C TYR A 801 -13.55 -19.50 -7.47
N LEU A 802 -12.31 -19.27 -7.03
CA LEU A 802 -11.62 -20.13 -6.08
C LEU A 802 -12.27 -20.06 -4.69
N THR A 803 -12.79 -18.90 -4.29
CA THR A 803 -13.58 -18.73 -3.07
C THR A 803 -14.88 -19.53 -3.12
N GLN A 804 -15.62 -19.47 -4.23
CA GLN A 804 -16.82 -20.29 -4.44
C GLN A 804 -16.52 -21.79 -4.39
N LYS A 805 -15.42 -22.24 -5.02
CA LYS A 805 -15.01 -23.65 -4.99
C LYS A 805 -14.60 -24.10 -3.57
N SER A 806 -13.89 -23.26 -2.83
CA SER A 806 -13.43 -23.54 -1.46
C SER A 806 -14.56 -23.65 -0.45
N ALA A 807 -15.56 -22.77 -0.55
CA ALA A 807 -16.78 -22.83 0.26
C ALA A 807 -17.53 -24.17 0.06
N GLY A 808 -17.43 -24.78 -1.13
CA GLY A 808 -18.03 -26.07 -1.46
C GLY A 808 -17.51 -27.26 -0.64
N PHE A 809 -16.30 -27.17 -0.08
CA PHE A 809 -15.73 -28.17 0.84
C PHE A 809 -15.51 -27.64 2.26
N GLY A 810 -16.00 -26.43 2.57
CA GLY A 810 -16.06 -25.88 3.92
C GLY A 810 -14.87 -25.00 4.34
N VAL A 811 -14.06 -24.54 3.39
CA VAL A 811 -13.01 -23.54 3.64
C VAL A 811 -13.49 -22.18 3.17
N THR A 812 -13.36 -21.16 4.01
CA THR A 812 -13.71 -19.78 3.67
C THR A 812 -12.45 -18.98 3.36
N THR A 813 -12.35 -18.49 2.13
CA THR A 813 -11.34 -17.50 1.71
C THR A 813 -11.98 -16.13 1.50
N ARG A 814 -11.15 -15.08 1.43
CA ARG A 814 -11.57 -13.71 1.09
C ARG A 814 -10.81 -13.21 -0.13
N PRO A 815 -11.49 -12.92 -1.26
CA PRO A 815 -10.86 -12.22 -2.37
C PRO A 815 -10.56 -10.77 -1.94
N LEU A 816 -9.35 -10.29 -2.21
CA LEU A 816 -8.91 -8.91 -1.93
C LEU A 816 -8.05 -8.42 -3.09
N ASP A 817 -8.07 -7.11 -3.32
CA ASP A 817 -7.20 -6.44 -4.29
C ASP A 817 -6.16 -5.56 -3.58
N SER A 818 -4.98 -5.43 -4.19
CA SER A 818 -3.90 -4.57 -3.72
C SER A 818 -3.27 -3.81 -4.87
N TYR A 819 -2.82 -2.58 -4.61
CA TYR A 819 -2.03 -1.78 -5.56
C TYR A 819 -0.53 -1.85 -5.27
N ALA A 820 -0.12 -2.70 -4.34
CA ALA A 820 1.27 -3.00 -4.01
C ALA A 820 1.72 -4.30 -4.72
N ILE A 821 3.01 -4.58 -4.58
CA ILE A 821 3.59 -5.90 -4.81
C ILE A 821 3.41 -6.68 -3.51
N GLU A 822 2.84 -7.88 -3.61
CA GLU A 822 2.51 -8.73 -2.45
C GLU A 822 3.59 -9.81 -2.25
N SER A 823 3.72 -10.71 -3.22
CA SER A 823 4.72 -11.79 -3.30
C SER A 823 4.95 -12.14 -4.79
N ASP A 824 5.54 -13.30 -5.11
CA ASP A 824 5.88 -13.79 -6.46
C ASP A 824 4.73 -13.73 -7.47
N ASN A 825 3.47 -13.82 -7.03
CA ASN A 825 2.30 -13.66 -7.91
C ASN A 825 2.31 -12.33 -8.67
N SER A 826 2.88 -11.29 -8.06
CA SER A 826 2.96 -9.93 -8.62
C SER A 826 3.82 -9.89 -9.89
N ALA A 827 4.87 -10.72 -9.98
CA ALA A 827 5.76 -10.75 -11.14
C ALA A 827 5.05 -11.23 -12.42
N LEU A 828 3.95 -11.98 -12.28
CA LEU A 828 3.14 -12.45 -13.40
C LEU A 828 2.00 -11.48 -13.77
N ALA A 829 1.69 -10.49 -12.92
CA ALA A 829 0.65 -9.49 -13.20
C ALA A 829 0.99 -8.64 -14.43
N GLY A 830 2.26 -8.28 -14.61
CA GLY A 830 2.74 -7.55 -15.80
C GLY A 830 2.60 -8.33 -17.12
N PHE A 831 2.24 -9.62 -17.09
CA PHE A 831 2.01 -10.46 -18.27
C PHE A 831 0.52 -10.84 -18.43
N ASP A 832 -0.38 -10.09 -17.78
CA ASP A 832 -1.84 -10.31 -17.80
C ASP A 832 -2.26 -11.76 -17.41
N VAL A 833 -1.48 -12.38 -16.52
CA VAL A 833 -1.83 -13.69 -15.95
C VAL A 833 -2.72 -13.47 -14.72
N PRO A 834 -3.98 -13.97 -14.72
CA PRO A 834 -4.82 -13.92 -13.54
C PRO A 834 -4.14 -14.64 -12.37
N ASN A 835 -3.95 -13.96 -11.25
CA ASN A 835 -3.18 -14.50 -10.14
C ASN A 835 -3.82 -14.19 -8.79
N ALA A 836 -3.34 -14.83 -7.73
CA ALA A 836 -3.61 -14.45 -6.34
C ALA A 836 -2.56 -15.07 -5.41
N ASN A 837 -2.31 -14.40 -4.28
CA ASN A 837 -1.57 -14.94 -3.17
C ASN A 837 -2.50 -15.45 -2.05
N LEU A 838 -2.30 -16.69 -1.62
CA LEU A 838 -3.05 -17.35 -0.56
C LEU A 838 -2.33 -17.20 0.78
N ILE A 839 -2.76 -16.19 1.56
CA ILE A 839 -2.09 -15.75 2.78
C ILE A 839 -3.02 -15.78 4.01
N TYR A 840 -2.50 -16.09 5.19
CA TYR A 840 -3.27 -16.13 6.45
C TYR A 840 -3.04 -14.89 7.33
N ILE A 841 -3.71 -13.76 7.05
CA ILE A 841 -3.51 -12.49 7.79
C ILE A 841 -4.82 -11.69 8.03
N ASP A 842 -4.77 -10.74 8.96
CA ASP A 842 -5.68 -9.59 9.05
C ASP A 842 -4.80 -8.34 8.94
N GLU A 843 -4.41 -8.01 7.71
CA GLU A 843 -3.47 -6.92 7.41
C GLU A 843 -3.88 -5.59 8.09
N PRO A 844 -5.14 -5.11 7.99
CA PRO A 844 -5.55 -3.89 8.69
C PRO A 844 -5.36 -3.94 10.20
N ALA A 845 -5.49 -5.10 10.85
CA ALA A 845 -5.22 -5.26 12.28
C ALA A 845 -3.73 -5.35 12.61
N MET A 846 -2.98 -6.09 11.80
CA MET A 846 -1.55 -6.30 11.98
C MET A 846 -0.74 -5.02 11.73
N LEU A 847 -1.08 -4.24 10.70
CA LEU A 847 -0.45 -2.93 10.44
C LEU A 847 -0.68 -1.91 11.57
N ARG A 848 -1.75 -2.05 12.38
CA ARG A 848 -1.94 -1.22 13.59
C ARG A 848 -0.94 -1.55 14.72
N LEU A 849 -0.31 -2.72 14.67
CA LEU A 849 0.76 -3.13 15.58
C LEU A 849 2.16 -2.81 15.04
N GLY A 850 2.27 -2.37 13.78
CA GLY A 850 3.48 -1.84 13.16
C GLY A 850 3.84 -2.49 11.82
N SER A 851 3.67 -3.81 11.70
CA SER A 851 3.94 -4.58 10.48
C SER A 851 3.19 -5.92 10.52
N VAL A 852 2.82 -6.45 9.35
CA VAL A 852 2.36 -7.84 9.21
C VAL A 852 3.41 -8.85 9.68
N HIS A 853 4.70 -8.53 9.53
CA HIS A 853 5.78 -9.48 9.87
C HIS A 853 5.85 -9.69 11.39
N TYR A 854 5.91 -8.58 12.12
CA TYR A 854 5.85 -8.54 13.59
C TYR A 854 4.63 -9.28 14.12
N ALA A 855 3.43 -8.94 13.61
CA ALA A 855 2.20 -9.48 14.14
C ALA A 855 1.93 -10.95 13.76
N SER A 856 2.78 -11.58 12.95
CA SER A 856 2.61 -12.94 12.40
C SER A 856 3.69 -13.94 12.81
N HIS A 857 4.71 -13.51 13.56
CA HIS A 857 5.92 -14.28 13.90
C HIS A 857 6.75 -14.74 12.69
N ILE A 858 6.95 -13.84 11.72
CA ILE A 858 7.80 -14.09 10.54
C ILE A 858 8.97 -13.11 10.48
N HIS A 859 10.00 -13.43 9.70
CA HIS A 859 11.32 -12.79 9.78
C HIS A 859 11.89 -12.73 11.22
N ASP A 860 11.48 -13.64 12.10
CA ASP A 860 11.96 -13.73 13.48
C ASP A 860 12.50 -15.14 13.81
N PRO A 861 13.33 -15.31 14.87
CA PRO A 861 13.93 -16.60 15.21
C PRO A 861 12.96 -17.67 15.72
N TYR A 862 11.68 -17.34 15.86
CA TYR A 862 10.60 -18.18 16.35
C TYR A 862 9.69 -18.64 15.21
N ASP A 863 9.91 -18.19 13.97
CA ASP A 863 9.38 -18.86 12.79
C ASP A 863 9.95 -20.29 12.69
N THR A 864 9.21 -21.22 13.25
CA THR A 864 9.65 -22.58 13.59
C THR A 864 8.51 -23.56 13.41
N VAL A 865 8.82 -24.82 13.12
CA VAL A 865 7.82 -25.87 12.95
C VAL A 865 7.01 -26.09 14.22
N GLU A 866 7.62 -25.93 15.40
CA GLU A 866 6.92 -25.97 16.69
C GLU A 866 5.80 -24.92 16.78
N LEU A 867 6.05 -23.71 16.27
CA LEU A 867 5.09 -22.61 16.30
C LEU A 867 4.05 -22.73 15.18
N ALA A 868 4.47 -23.08 13.96
CA ALA A 868 3.59 -23.34 12.82
C ALA A 868 2.56 -24.45 13.09
N ARG A 869 2.90 -25.43 13.95
CA ARG A 869 1.97 -26.48 14.44
C ARG A 869 0.79 -25.93 15.24
N GLU A 870 0.86 -24.73 15.83
CA GLU A 870 -0.31 -24.09 16.46
C GLU A 870 -1.37 -23.71 15.43
N SER A 871 -0.96 -23.35 14.19
CA SER A 871 -1.83 -23.03 13.05
C SER A 871 -2.08 -24.22 12.10
N GLY A 872 -1.77 -25.45 12.52
CA GLY A 872 -1.76 -26.63 11.63
C GLY A 872 -3.10 -27.03 10.99
N GLU A 873 -4.24 -26.61 11.55
CA GLU A 873 -5.54 -26.76 10.87
C GLU A 873 -5.68 -25.81 9.66
N VAL A 874 -5.09 -24.63 9.72
CA VAL A 874 -5.11 -23.63 8.65
C VAL A 874 -4.18 -24.04 7.50
N LEU A 875 -2.99 -24.57 7.80
CA LEU A 875 -2.08 -25.11 6.78
C LEU A 875 -2.73 -26.23 5.94
N VAL A 876 -3.55 -27.07 6.57
CA VAL A 876 -4.36 -28.08 5.85
C VAL A 876 -5.40 -27.41 4.94
N GLN A 877 -6.03 -26.33 5.38
CA GLN A 877 -6.99 -25.58 4.54
C GLN A 877 -6.29 -24.90 3.36
N MET A 878 -5.09 -24.33 3.56
CA MET A 878 -4.29 -23.76 2.47
C MET A 878 -3.97 -24.81 1.41
N ALA A 879 -3.50 -25.99 1.83
CA ALA A 879 -3.28 -27.12 0.93
C ALA A 879 -4.56 -27.62 0.23
N GLN A 880 -5.73 -27.50 0.85
CA GLN A 880 -7.02 -27.81 0.21
C GLN A 880 -7.40 -26.78 -0.87
N VAL A 881 -7.16 -25.49 -0.63
CA VAL A 881 -7.39 -24.42 -1.61
C VAL A 881 -6.43 -24.55 -2.80
N ALA A 882 -5.14 -24.80 -2.56
CA ALA A 882 -4.16 -25.06 -3.63
C ALA A 882 -4.50 -26.32 -4.45
N LEU A 883 -4.94 -27.40 -3.79
CA LEU A 883 -5.43 -28.59 -4.47
C LEU A 883 -6.73 -28.33 -5.27
N ALA A 884 -7.59 -27.43 -4.80
CA ALA A 884 -8.79 -27.01 -5.51
C ALA A 884 -8.44 -26.19 -6.75
N ALA A 885 -7.49 -25.25 -6.68
CA ALA A 885 -6.96 -24.57 -7.86
C ALA A 885 -6.46 -25.60 -8.89
N ALA A 886 -5.61 -26.54 -8.47
CA ALA A 886 -5.05 -27.60 -9.31
C ALA A 886 -6.09 -28.54 -9.97
N LEU A 887 -7.26 -28.74 -9.37
CA LEU A 887 -8.26 -29.72 -9.82
C LEU A 887 -9.51 -29.12 -10.43
N GLU A 888 -9.87 -27.88 -10.07
CA GLU A 888 -11.09 -27.16 -10.47
C GLU A 888 -10.85 -26.14 -11.58
N THR A 889 -9.70 -25.45 -11.63
CA THR A 889 -9.42 -24.49 -12.69
C THR A 889 -9.36 -25.20 -14.05
N GLY A 890 -9.97 -24.60 -15.08
CA GLY A 890 -10.06 -25.18 -16.42
C GLY A 890 -11.07 -26.32 -16.63
N ARG A 891 -11.76 -26.82 -15.59
CA ARG A 891 -12.81 -27.85 -15.72
C ARG A 891 -14.07 -27.35 -16.43
N ASP A 892 -14.56 -26.21 -15.97
CA ASP A 892 -15.89 -25.66 -16.27
C ASP A 892 -15.83 -24.48 -17.27
N ASP A 893 -14.63 -24.20 -17.77
CA ASP A 893 -14.27 -23.14 -18.73
C ASP A 893 -14.78 -21.71 -18.38
N PRO A 894 -14.59 -21.23 -17.13
CA PRO A 894 -14.93 -19.86 -16.76
C PRO A 894 -14.05 -18.83 -17.50
N GLU A 895 -14.63 -17.67 -17.81
CA GLU A 895 -13.91 -16.49 -18.30
C GLU A 895 -13.29 -15.78 -17.08
N LEU A 896 -11.96 -15.89 -16.93
CA LEU A 896 -11.23 -15.51 -15.70
C LEU A 896 -10.29 -14.31 -15.88
N ARG A 897 -10.09 -13.85 -17.11
CA ARG A 897 -9.21 -12.73 -17.49
C ARG A 897 -10.07 -11.53 -17.86
N ILE A 898 -9.73 -10.35 -17.37
CA ILE A 898 -10.50 -9.11 -17.56
C ILE A 898 -10.05 -8.36 -18.81
N ALA A 899 -8.74 -8.33 -19.08
CA ALA A 899 -8.20 -7.71 -20.27
C ALA A 899 -8.75 -8.40 -21.55
N PRO A 900 -8.95 -7.63 -22.64
CA PRO A 900 -9.40 -8.20 -23.91
C PRO A 900 -8.32 -9.15 -24.46
N ARG A 901 -8.75 -10.22 -25.14
CA ARG A 901 -7.81 -11.12 -25.84
C ARG A 901 -6.92 -10.32 -26.80
N PRO A 902 -5.60 -10.55 -26.79
CA PRO A 902 -4.67 -9.73 -27.56
C PRO A 902 -4.87 -9.87 -29.08
N ASP A 903 -4.72 -8.74 -29.78
CA ASP A 903 -4.69 -8.61 -31.24
C ASP A 903 -3.57 -7.66 -31.73
N ARG A 904 -2.64 -7.36 -30.82
CA ARG A 904 -1.41 -6.57 -30.96
C ARG A 904 -0.30 -7.24 -30.15
N HIS A 905 0.94 -6.87 -30.41
CA HIS A 905 2.11 -7.41 -29.69
C HIS A 905 3.08 -6.30 -29.25
N ALA A 906 3.44 -6.30 -27.97
CA ALA A 906 4.39 -5.39 -27.35
C ALA A 906 5.57 -6.19 -26.78
N LEU A 907 6.79 -5.87 -27.23
CA LEU A 907 8.00 -6.60 -26.87
C LEU A 907 8.94 -5.71 -26.04
N PHE A 908 9.21 -6.12 -24.80
CA PHE A 908 10.27 -5.56 -23.98
C PHE A 908 11.58 -6.27 -24.29
N ILE A 909 12.68 -5.52 -24.39
CA ILE A 909 14.01 -6.06 -24.67
C ILE A 909 14.90 -5.76 -23.47
N ALA A 910 15.10 -6.78 -22.63
CA ALA A 910 16.00 -6.79 -21.49
C ALA A 910 17.32 -7.53 -21.79
N SER A 911 17.64 -7.78 -23.06
CA SER A 911 18.81 -8.59 -23.48
C SER A 911 20.14 -8.10 -22.89
N HIS A 912 20.22 -6.80 -22.58
CA HIS A 912 21.36 -6.11 -21.95
C HIS A 912 20.98 -5.41 -20.62
N THR A 913 19.86 -5.81 -19.99
CA THR A 913 19.36 -5.27 -18.73
C THR A 913 19.29 -6.39 -17.72
N GLU A 914 20.36 -6.57 -16.93
CA GLU A 914 20.45 -7.66 -15.97
C GLU A 914 19.40 -7.58 -14.83
N PRO A 915 19.09 -6.41 -14.24
CA PRO A 915 18.13 -6.36 -13.14
C PRO A 915 16.72 -6.73 -13.59
N THR A 916 16.30 -7.97 -13.27
CA THR A 916 15.04 -8.60 -13.73
C THR A 916 13.76 -7.83 -13.36
N LEU A 917 13.84 -6.95 -12.35
CA LEU A 917 12.74 -6.08 -11.92
C LEU A 917 12.57 -4.84 -12.81
N VAL A 918 13.56 -4.50 -13.66
CA VAL A 918 13.49 -3.40 -14.63
C VAL A 918 12.85 -3.92 -15.92
N GLY A 919 11.55 -4.20 -15.85
CA GLY A 919 10.75 -4.79 -16.94
C GLY A 919 9.27 -4.88 -16.54
N PRO A 920 8.42 -5.64 -17.26
CA PRO A 920 6.99 -5.80 -16.96
C PRO A 920 6.69 -6.21 -15.51
N VAL A 921 7.60 -6.95 -14.88
CA VAL A 921 7.57 -7.35 -13.45
C VAL A 921 7.50 -6.14 -12.51
N GLY A 922 8.28 -5.08 -12.76
CA GLY A 922 8.19 -3.82 -12.01
C GLY A 922 7.15 -2.88 -12.61
N PHE A 923 7.05 -2.83 -13.94
CA PHE A 923 6.21 -1.88 -14.68
C PHE A 923 4.76 -2.36 -14.87
N ILE A 924 4.17 -2.95 -13.81
CA ILE A 924 2.87 -3.64 -13.88
C ILE A 924 1.78 -2.74 -14.45
N ASP A 925 1.64 -1.48 -13.98
CA ASP A 925 0.64 -0.53 -14.49
C ASP A 925 0.81 -0.18 -15.97
N LEU A 926 2.05 -0.11 -16.49
CA LEU A 926 2.32 0.11 -17.90
C LEU A 926 1.98 -1.13 -18.71
N ALA A 927 2.43 -2.30 -18.26
CA ALA A 927 2.20 -3.56 -18.95
C ALA A 927 0.70 -3.89 -19.00
N MET A 928 -0.03 -3.66 -17.91
CA MET A 928 -1.49 -3.73 -17.89
C MET A 928 -2.14 -2.65 -18.76
N SER A 929 -1.61 -1.42 -18.81
CA SER A 929 -2.08 -0.41 -19.78
C SER A 929 -2.00 -0.90 -21.24
N LEU A 930 -1.00 -1.73 -21.57
CA LEU A 930 -0.85 -2.38 -22.88
C LEU A 930 -1.85 -3.54 -23.03
N ALA A 931 -1.98 -4.42 -22.04
CA ALA A 931 -2.96 -5.52 -22.05
C ALA A 931 -4.40 -5.03 -22.24
N TRP A 932 -4.81 -3.96 -21.55
CA TRP A 932 -6.13 -3.32 -21.73
C TRP A 932 -6.34 -2.73 -23.13
N ALA A 933 -5.25 -2.28 -23.78
CA ALA A 933 -5.27 -1.87 -25.17
C ALA A 933 -5.19 -3.04 -26.17
N GLY A 934 -5.22 -4.30 -25.70
CA GLY A 934 -5.25 -5.52 -26.50
C GLY A 934 -3.87 -5.96 -27.03
N PHE A 935 -2.80 -5.65 -26.31
CA PHE A 935 -1.45 -6.16 -26.59
C PHE A 935 -1.16 -7.42 -25.79
N ASP A 936 -0.54 -8.41 -26.44
CA ASP A 936 0.32 -9.38 -25.74
C ASP A 936 1.58 -8.65 -25.28
N VAL A 937 2.04 -8.94 -24.06
CA VAL A 937 3.24 -8.34 -23.48
C VAL A 937 4.29 -9.42 -23.31
N ASP A 938 5.33 -9.33 -24.14
CA ASP A 938 6.45 -10.25 -24.19
C ASP A 938 7.73 -9.59 -23.67
N LEU A 939 8.68 -10.40 -23.19
CA LEU A 939 10.02 -9.95 -22.84
C LEU A 939 11.10 -10.88 -23.40
N ILE A 940 12.15 -10.30 -23.99
CA ILE A 940 13.43 -10.98 -24.23
C ILE A 940 14.30 -10.82 -22.97
N PRO A 941 14.68 -11.93 -22.28
CA PRO A 941 15.46 -11.87 -21.06
C PRO A 941 16.92 -11.50 -21.28
N TYR A 942 17.57 -11.05 -20.21
CA TYR A 942 19.00 -10.79 -20.15
C TYR A 942 19.84 -11.96 -20.68
N GLY A 943 20.86 -11.66 -21.49
CA GLY A 943 21.73 -12.64 -22.13
C GLY A 943 21.13 -13.35 -23.35
N GLN A 944 19.84 -13.16 -23.68
CA GLN A 944 19.24 -13.65 -24.92
C GLN A 944 19.29 -12.55 -26.00
N SER A 945 20.10 -12.75 -27.04
CA SER A 945 20.19 -11.79 -28.14
C SER A 945 18.88 -11.64 -28.92
N LEU A 946 18.55 -10.40 -29.28
CA LEU A 946 17.41 -10.06 -30.14
C LEU A 946 17.62 -10.58 -31.57
N THR A 947 16.57 -11.10 -32.19
CA THR A 947 16.57 -11.50 -33.60
C THR A 947 15.47 -10.80 -34.41
N PRO A 948 15.62 -10.70 -35.75
CA PRO A 948 14.55 -10.20 -36.63
C PRO A 948 13.27 -11.05 -36.63
N ALA A 949 13.27 -12.25 -36.03
CA ALA A 949 12.07 -13.07 -35.89
C ALA A 949 11.20 -12.61 -34.71
N ASP A 950 11.81 -12.11 -33.63
CA ASP A 950 11.11 -11.67 -32.42
C ASP A 950 10.39 -10.33 -32.66
N LEU A 951 10.90 -9.52 -33.58
CA LEU A 951 10.28 -8.28 -34.08
C LEU A 951 9.15 -8.53 -35.10
N ALA A 952 8.84 -9.78 -35.44
CA ALA A 952 7.89 -10.10 -36.49
C ALA A 952 6.44 -10.02 -35.99
N ASN A 953 5.68 -9.07 -36.53
CA ASN A 953 4.30 -8.71 -36.13
C ASN A 953 4.20 -7.97 -34.78
N THR A 954 5.32 -7.47 -34.25
CA THR A 954 5.35 -6.56 -33.11
C THR A 954 4.89 -5.16 -33.51
N ASP A 955 4.02 -4.55 -32.71
CA ASP A 955 3.49 -3.19 -32.92
C ASP A 955 4.23 -2.14 -32.05
N LEU A 956 4.72 -2.56 -30.87
CA LEU A 956 5.48 -1.75 -29.92
C LEU A 956 6.74 -2.50 -29.47
N VAL A 957 7.89 -1.83 -29.48
CA VAL A 957 9.13 -2.36 -28.86
C VAL A 957 9.57 -1.39 -27.77
N VAL A 958 9.89 -1.90 -26.58
CA VAL A 958 10.45 -1.13 -25.46
C VAL A 958 11.87 -1.64 -25.19
N VAL A 959 12.86 -0.82 -25.51
CA VAL A 959 14.27 -1.08 -25.20
C VAL A 959 14.56 -0.53 -23.81
N LEU A 960 14.95 -1.44 -22.92
CA LEU A 960 15.33 -1.16 -21.55
C LEU A 960 16.79 -0.66 -21.48
N PRO A 961 17.23 -0.04 -20.36
CA PRO A 961 18.58 0.51 -20.25
C PRO A 961 19.63 -0.60 -20.32
N VAL A 962 20.79 -0.31 -20.93
CA VAL A 962 21.97 -1.17 -20.76
C VAL A 962 22.43 -1.01 -19.30
N MET A 963 22.59 -2.14 -18.60
CA MET A 963 22.94 -2.20 -17.18
C MET A 963 23.25 -3.64 -16.79
N ASP A 964 24.47 -3.92 -16.33
CA ASP A 964 24.86 -5.17 -15.66
C ASP A 964 24.83 -5.08 -14.12
N TYR A 965 25.26 -6.13 -13.42
CA TYR A 965 25.67 -6.07 -12.02
C TYR A 965 27.19 -5.89 -11.87
N PRO A 966 27.63 -5.01 -10.95
CA PRO A 966 29.02 -4.57 -10.87
C PRO A 966 30.02 -5.71 -10.71
N SER A 967 31.16 -5.55 -11.41
CA SER A 967 32.22 -6.55 -11.50
C SER A 967 32.93 -6.84 -10.17
N PRO A 968 33.20 -8.12 -9.83
CA PRO A 968 33.85 -8.56 -8.59
C PRO A 968 35.14 -7.83 -8.17
N ASP A 969 35.98 -7.46 -9.13
CA ASP A 969 37.26 -6.76 -8.90
C ASP A 969 37.17 -5.24 -9.19
N GLY A 970 35.98 -4.72 -9.51
CA GLY A 970 35.80 -3.40 -10.11
C GLY A 970 36.36 -3.27 -11.53
N ASP A 971 36.63 -4.40 -12.21
CA ASP A 971 37.03 -4.41 -13.62
C ASP A 971 35.79 -4.40 -14.51
N VAL A 972 35.35 -3.20 -14.88
CA VAL A 972 34.21 -2.94 -15.78
C VAL A 972 34.28 -3.71 -17.11
N ALA A 973 35.47 -4.16 -17.53
CA ALA A 973 35.64 -4.94 -18.76
C ALA A 973 35.27 -6.44 -18.62
N LEU A 974 34.83 -6.89 -17.44
CA LEU A 974 34.39 -8.28 -17.23
C LEU A 974 32.91 -8.51 -17.56
N TYR A 975 32.08 -7.46 -17.60
CA TYR A 975 30.65 -7.57 -17.93
C TYR A 975 30.14 -6.60 -19.02
N ASP A 976 30.81 -5.47 -19.28
CA ASP A 976 30.71 -4.56 -20.46
C ASP A 976 29.68 -4.97 -21.53
N GLU A 977 28.41 -4.64 -21.29
CA GLU A 977 27.27 -5.03 -22.12
C GLU A 977 27.17 -4.17 -23.38
N ALA A 978 27.24 -4.81 -24.55
CA ALA A 978 27.31 -4.11 -25.83
C ALA A 978 26.34 -4.68 -26.88
N TRP A 979 25.44 -3.81 -27.36
CA TRP A 979 24.55 -4.08 -28.49
C TRP A 979 25.31 -4.60 -29.72
N SER A 980 24.97 -5.79 -30.20
CA SER A 980 25.62 -6.30 -31.40
C SER A 980 25.15 -5.54 -32.66
N PRO A 981 25.99 -5.45 -33.72
CA PRO A 981 25.58 -4.84 -34.98
C PRO A 981 24.33 -5.47 -35.59
N ALA A 982 24.06 -6.75 -35.33
CA ALA A 982 22.89 -7.45 -35.86
C ALA A 982 21.59 -7.00 -35.18
N GLU A 983 21.63 -6.72 -33.88
CA GLU A 983 20.48 -6.25 -33.10
C GLU A 983 20.18 -4.77 -33.41
N ILE A 984 21.23 -3.96 -33.54
CA ILE A 984 21.11 -2.56 -34.00
C ILE A 984 20.50 -2.51 -35.42
N ASP A 985 21.01 -3.31 -36.36
CA ASP A 985 20.49 -3.36 -37.73
C ASP A 985 19.02 -3.87 -37.75
N ALA A 986 18.64 -4.79 -36.86
CA ALA A 986 17.27 -5.30 -36.75
C ALA A 986 16.28 -4.25 -36.21
N LEU A 987 16.66 -3.50 -35.17
CA LEU A 987 15.87 -2.40 -34.61
C LEU A 987 15.76 -1.21 -35.59
N GLU A 988 16.84 -0.89 -36.30
CA GLU A 988 16.82 0.12 -37.37
C GLU A 988 15.87 -0.31 -38.51
N GLU A 989 15.88 -1.58 -38.93
CA GLU A 989 14.96 -2.11 -39.93
C GLU A 989 13.49 -2.14 -39.45
N TYR A 990 13.22 -2.50 -38.19
CA TYR A 990 11.89 -2.47 -37.58
C TYR A 990 11.28 -1.07 -37.64
N VAL A 991 12.01 -0.04 -37.15
CA VAL A 991 11.56 1.36 -37.21
C VAL A 991 11.40 1.82 -38.67
N ALA A 992 12.35 1.52 -39.56
CA ALA A 992 12.26 1.90 -40.97
C ALA A 992 11.04 1.28 -41.70
N ASN A 993 10.58 0.10 -41.25
CA ASN A 993 9.40 -0.58 -41.77
C ASN A 993 8.07 -0.07 -41.18
N GLY A 994 8.10 0.81 -40.19
CA GLY A 994 6.92 1.45 -39.60
C GLY A 994 6.70 1.15 -38.12
N GLY A 995 7.60 0.42 -37.47
CA GLY A 995 7.50 0.09 -36.05
C GLY A 995 7.58 1.31 -35.13
N PHE A 996 6.96 1.19 -33.94
CA PHE A 996 7.12 2.14 -32.85
C PHE A 996 8.10 1.59 -31.81
N LEU A 997 9.16 2.35 -31.54
CA LEU A 997 10.22 2.01 -30.61
C LEU A 997 10.22 3.00 -29.44
N VAL A 998 10.28 2.49 -28.21
CA VAL A 998 10.58 3.27 -27.01
C VAL A 998 12.02 2.96 -26.62
N LEU A 999 12.84 3.99 -26.48
CA LEU A 999 14.24 3.89 -26.08
C LEU A 999 14.41 4.58 -24.73
N THR A 1000 14.86 3.84 -23.72
CA THR A 1000 15.03 4.33 -22.35
C THR A 1000 16.52 4.39 -21.95
N ASN A 1001 16.80 5.05 -20.84
CA ASN A 1001 18.10 5.02 -20.17
C ASN A 1001 17.91 5.21 -18.65
N SER A 1002 18.94 4.96 -17.85
CA SER A 1002 18.93 5.03 -16.39
C SER A 1002 20.32 5.42 -15.88
N ALA A 1003 20.42 6.42 -15.02
CA ALA A 1003 21.68 6.83 -14.40
C ALA A 1003 22.07 5.96 -13.19
N HIS A 1004 21.10 5.26 -12.60
CA HIS A 1004 21.28 4.35 -11.48
C HIS A 1004 20.55 3.03 -11.71
N ARG A 1005 20.95 1.99 -10.97
CA ARG A 1005 20.18 0.76 -10.82
C ARG A 1005 18.88 1.06 -10.11
N LEU A 1006 17.77 0.59 -10.68
CA LEU A 1006 16.45 0.67 -10.06
C LEU A 1006 16.06 -0.66 -9.42
N LYS A 1007 15.38 -0.55 -8.27
CA LYS A 1007 14.57 -1.59 -7.66
C LYS A 1007 13.14 -1.04 -7.47
N LEU A 1008 12.20 -1.96 -7.20
CA LEU A 1008 10.75 -1.71 -7.05
C LEU A 1008 10.36 -0.31 -6.54
N SER A 1009 9.34 0.29 -7.17
CA SER A 1009 8.82 1.63 -6.87
C SER A 1009 9.81 2.78 -7.12
N ASN A 1010 10.53 2.73 -8.24
CA ASN A 1010 11.49 3.76 -8.65
C ASN A 1010 12.60 4.10 -7.62
N ARG A 1011 13.03 3.13 -6.81
CA ARG A 1011 14.13 3.35 -5.84
C ARG A 1011 15.48 3.22 -6.54
N THR A 1012 16.27 4.29 -6.54
CA THR A 1012 17.64 4.33 -7.03
C THR A 1012 18.64 3.77 -6.01
N PHE A 1013 19.69 3.12 -6.51
CA PHE A 1013 20.80 2.57 -5.72
C PHE A 1013 22.16 3.02 -6.32
N ASP A 1014 23.05 2.08 -6.63
CA ASP A 1014 24.31 2.26 -7.34
C ASP A 1014 24.13 2.94 -8.71
N ALA A 1015 25.15 3.69 -9.12
CA ALA A 1015 25.19 4.35 -10.42
C ALA A 1015 25.39 3.31 -11.53
N ASN A 1016 24.63 3.43 -12.61
CA ASN A 1016 24.77 2.59 -13.79
C ASN A 1016 26.01 3.03 -14.57
N GLU A 1017 27.05 2.20 -14.66
CA GLU A 1017 28.24 2.45 -15.48
C GLU A 1017 27.95 2.37 -16.99
N ASP A 1018 27.03 1.50 -17.41
CA ASP A 1018 26.75 1.16 -18.81
C ASP A 1018 25.72 2.10 -19.48
N TRP A 1019 25.30 3.17 -18.80
CA TRP A 1019 24.35 4.18 -19.32
C TRP A 1019 24.74 4.71 -20.71
N SER A 1020 26.03 4.63 -21.04
CA SER A 1020 26.63 5.15 -22.25
C SER A 1020 26.38 4.26 -23.47
N ASP A 1021 26.22 2.96 -23.28
CA ASP A 1021 26.37 1.96 -24.35
C ASP A 1021 25.10 1.77 -25.17
N VAL A 1022 23.96 2.21 -24.62
CA VAL A 1022 22.74 2.48 -25.38
C VAL A 1022 22.98 3.48 -26.53
N ASN A 1023 24.02 4.33 -26.49
CA ASN A 1023 24.33 5.25 -27.59
C ASN A 1023 24.69 4.52 -28.90
N ALA A 1024 25.23 3.30 -28.85
CA ALA A 1024 25.52 2.51 -30.05
C ALA A 1024 24.25 2.30 -30.91
N LEU A 1025 23.10 2.13 -30.24
CA LEU A 1025 21.77 2.11 -30.85
C LEU A 1025 21.20 3.52 -31.05
N ALA A 1026 21.22 4.37 -30.02
CA ALA A 1026 20.58 5.69 -30.03
C ALA A 1026 21.08 6.61 -31.16
N GLU A 1027 22.37 6.55 -31.50
CA GLU A 1027 22.97 7.35 -32.57
C GLU A 1027 22.36 7.06 -33.95
N ARG A 1028 21.83 5.85 -34.20
CA ARG A 1028 21.10 5.52 -35.45
C ARG A 1028 19.89 6.41 -35.65
N PHE A 1029 19.19 6.75 -34.56
CA PHE A 1029 18.01 7.59 -34.57
C PHE A 1029 18.34 9.09 -34.42
N GLY A 1030 19.63 9.45 -34.36
CA GLY A 1030 20.10 10.83 -34.25
C GLY A 1030 20.12 11.37 -32.81
N VAL A 1031 20.03 10.48 -31.83
CA VAL A 1031 20.07 10.74 -30.38
C VAL A 1031 21.49 10.57 -29.85
N THR A 1032 21.85 11.32 -28.81
CA THR A 1032 23.06 11.08 -28.02
C THR A 1032 22.77 11.44 -26.56
N PHE A 1033 22.81 10.44 -25.67
CA PHE A 1033 22.77 10.61 -24.22
C PHE A 1033 24.10 11.19 -23.73
N LEU A 1034 24.07 11.92 -22.61
CA LEU A 1034 25.19 12.69 -22.07
C LEU A 1034 25.59 12.23 -20.67
N GLU A 1035 26.87 12.41 -20.33
CA GLU A 1035 27.47 12.16 -19.01
C GLU A 1035 27.06 13.25 -17.99
N GLU A 1036 25.75 13.37 -17.75
CA GLU A 1036 25.10 14.32 -16.85
C GLU A 1036 23.87 13.62 -16.21
N THR A 1037 23.31 14.18 -15.13
CA THR A 1037 22.16 13.59 -14.42
C THR A 1037 21.05 14.63 -14.23
N ILE A 1038 19.80 14.22 -14.44
CA ILE A 1038 18.60 15.02 -14.22
C ILE A 1038 18.15 14.79 -12.78
N HIS A 1039 18.18 15.85 -11.97
CA HIS A 1039 17.75 15.83 -10.56
C HIS A 1039 16.26 16.17 -10.38
N ASP A 1040 15.53 16.52 -11.45
CA ASP A 1040 14.10 16.81 -11.43
C ASP A 1040 13.27 15.52 -11.24
N THR A 1041 12.62 15.33 -10.10
CA THR A 1041 11.67 14.21 -9.87
C THR A 1041 10.33 14.38 -10.61
N GLN A 1042 10.03 15.58 -11.12
CA GLN A 1042 8.88 15.85 -11.98
C GLN A 1042 9.19 16.93 -13.01
N VAL A 1043 8.91 16.66 -14.28
CA VAL A 1043 9.20 17.56 -15.40
C VAL A 1043 7.92 18.00 -16.10
N GLN A 1044 7.84 19.25 -16.55
CA GLN A 1044 6.63 19.75 -17.21
C GLN A 1044 6.56 19.25 -18.66
N VAL A 1045 5.35 18.88 -19.09
CA VAL A 1045 5.05 18.62 -20.50
C VAL A 1045 5.07 19.95 -21.26
N THR A 1046 5.86 20.00 -22.33
CA THR A 1046 6.05 21.18 -23.20
C THR A 1046 5.57 20.95 -24.63
N GLY A 1047 5.43 19.70 -25.07
CA GLY A 1047 5.00 19.34 -26.43
C GLY A 1047 3.51 18.99 -26.54
N ASP A 1048 2.85 19.50 -27.57
CA ASP A 1048 1.50 19.10 -27.98
C ASP A 1048 1.58 17.86 -28.89
N HIS A 1049 1.26 16.69 -28.35
CA HIS A 1049 1.36 15.40 -29.02
C HIS A 1049 0.28 14.43 -28.48
N PRO A 1050 -0.18 13.41 -29.24
CA PRO A 1050 -1.10 12.40 -28.71
C PRO A 1050 -0.60 11.74 -27.41
N LEU A 1051 0.70 11.38 -27.34
CA LEU A 1051 1.33 10.81 -26.13
C LEU A 1051 1.16 11.68 -24.87
N THR A 1052 1.12 13.00 -25.03
CA THR A 1052 1.03 13.97 -23.93
C THR A 1052 -0.38 14.53 -23.71
N THR A 1053 -1.40 13.97 -24.37
CA THR A 1053 -2.78 14.48 -24.28
C THR A 1053 -3.33 14.32 -22.87
N GLY A 1054 -3.61 15.43 -22.19
CA GLY A 1054 -4.07 15.44 -20.78
C GLY A 1054 -2.97 15.28 -19.73
N VAL A 1055 -1.75 14.94 -20.15
CA VAL A 1055 -0.56 14.83 -19.29
C VAL A 1055 -0.02 16.23 -19.00
N LYS A 1056 0.23 16.55 -17.73
CA LYS A 1056 0.76 17.87 -17.31
C LYS A 1056 2.25 17.84 -16.98
N TYR A 1057 2.66 16.75 -16.35
CA TYR A 1057 4.03 16.47 -15.97
C TYR A 1057 4.30 14.98 -16.20
N LEU A 1058 5.57 14.62 -16.30
CA LEU A 1058 6.03 13.24 -16.15
C LEU A 1058 6.75 13.16 -14.80
N ALA A 1059 6.47 12.10 -14.03
CA ALA A 1059 7.23 11.74 -12.84
C ALA A 1059 8.46 10.91 -13.24
N LEU A 1060 9.56 11.16 -12.56
CA LEU A 1060 10.88 10.54 -12.76
C LEU A 1060 11.32 9.86 -11.45
N ALA A 1061 12.26 8.91 -11.56
CA ALA A 1061 12.98 8.39 -10.41
C ALA A 1061 14.01 9.43 -9.91
N GLU A 1062 14.25 9.45 -8.60
CA GLU A 1062 15.08 10.49 -7.97
C GLU A 1062 16.55 10.34 -8.37
N GLU A 1063 17.10 11.41 -8.98
CA GLU A 1063 18.45 11.47 -9.55
C GLU A 1063 18.73 10.43 -10.66
N ASN A 1064 17.71 9.93 -11.36
CA ASN A 1064 17.89 8.83 -12.31
C ASN A 1064 17.98 9.21 -13.81
N GLY A 1065 17.51 10.39 -14.22
CA GLY A 1065 17.41 10.70 -15.64
C GLY A 1065 18.76 11.00 -16.31
N VAL A 1066 19.04 10.37 -17.45
CA VAL A 1066 20.20 10.66 -18.31
C VAL A 1066 19.76 11.60 -19.44
N PRO A 1067 20.21 12.87 -19.46
CA PRO A 1067 19.77 13.82 -20.46
C PRO A 1067 20.34 13.48 -21.84
N PHE A 1068 19.58 13.78 -22.89
CA PHE A 1068 20.00 13.53 -24.27
C PHE A 1068 19.84 14.74 -25.18
N THR A 1069 20.62 14.73 -26.25
CA THR A 1069 20.46 15.64 -27.39
C THR A 1069 19.87 14.89 -28.58
N THR A 1070 19.12 15.59 -29.42
CA THR A 1070 18.69 15.07 -30.72
C THR A 1070 18.79 16.13 -31.80
N LYS A 1071 19.08 15.70 -33.03
CA LYS A 1071 19.15 16.56 -34.23
C LYS A 1071 17.77 16.85 -34.83
N THR A 1072 16.76 16.04 -34.51
CA THR A 1072 15.42 16.02 -35.12
C THR A 1072 14.38 15.45 -34.16
N GLY A 1073 13.14 15.91 -34.25
CA GLY A 1073 12.04 15.42 -33.42
C GLY A 1073 11.33 16.51 -32.63
N LEU A 1074 10.32 16.12 -31.86
CA LEU A 1074 9.51 16.97 -31.00
C LEU A 1074 9.82 16.64 -29.53
N ALA A 1075 10.35 17.60 -28.79
CA ALA A 1075 10.46 17.49 -27.33
C ALA A 1075 9.05 17.48 -26.71
N LEU A 1076 8.75 16.44 -25.94
CA LEU A 1076 7.50 16.26 -25.20
C LEU A 1076 7.57 16.87 -23.80
N ALA A 1077 8.71 16.73 -23.12
CA ALA A 1077 8.96 17.25 -21.78
C ALA A 1077 10.42 17.68 -21.59
N GLN A 1078 10.64 18.64 -20.70
CA GLN A 1078 11.97 19.20 -20.39
C GLN A 1078 12.13 19.44 -18.88
N ALA A 1079 13.34 19.24 -18.38
CA ALA A 1079 13.74 19.56 -17.01
C ALA A 1079 13.87 21.08 -16.79
N ALA A 1080 14.00 21.52 -15.53
CA ALA A 1080 14.03 22.94 -15.17
C ALA A 1080 15.22 23.72 -15.77
N ASP A 1081 16.34 23.06 -16.06
CA ASP A 1081 17.51 23.62 -16.73
C ASP A 1081 17.39 23.69 -18.27
N GLY A 1082 16.37 23.03 -18.84
CA GLY A 1082 16.11 22.92 -20.27
C GLY A 1082 16.58 21.61 -20.92
N ALA A 1083 17.16 20.66 -20.18
CA ALA A 1083 17.48 19.32 -20.69
C ALA A 1083 16.23 18.62 -21.23
N THR A 1084 16.38 17.83 -22.30
CA THR A 1084 15.25 17.10 -22.90
C THR A 1084 15.08 15.78 -22.17
N VAL A 1085 13.86 15.53 -21.68
CA VAL A 1085 13.53 14.36 -20.86
C VAL A 1085 12.73 13.34 -21.65
N ALA A 1086 11.82 13.80 -22.51
CA ALA A 1086 11.07 12.95 -23.41
C ALA A 1086 10.98 13.60 -24.79
N ALA A 1087 11.17 12.84 -25.88
CA ALA A 1087 11.05 13.33 -27.24
C ALA A 1087 10.57 12.25 -28.23
N VAL A 1088 9.87 12.64 -29.29
CA VAL A 1088 9.48 11.75 -30.40
C VAL A 1088 10.26 12.11 -31.66
N ILE A 1089 10.79 11.09 -32.33
CA ILE A 1089 11.59 11.22 -33.55
C ILE A 1089 10.92 10.43 -34.67
N ASP A 1090 10.52 11.13 -35.74
CA ASP A 1090 9.91 10.50 -36.92
C ASP A 1090 10.99 9.93 -37.85
N GLN A 1091 10.90 8.63 -38.15
CA GLN A 1091 11.82 7.90 -39.02
C GLN A 1091 11.06 7.31 -40.21
N GLY A 1092 10.67 8.21 -41.13
CA GLY A 1092 9.99 7.85 -42.37
C GLY A 1092 8.53 7.44 -42.17
N ARG A 1093 8.29 6.19 -41.75
CA ARG A 1093 6.97 5.66 -41.35
C ARG A 1093 6.91 5.16 -39.91
N GLY A 1094 8.06 4.92 -39.27
CA GLY A 1094 8.13 4.53 -37.86
C GLY A 1094 8.46 5.72 -36.98
N HIS A 1095 8.40 5.48 -35.67
CA HIS A 1095 8.57 6.50 -34.65
C HIS A 1095 9.48 5.96 -33.54
N VAL A 1096 10.31 6.84 -32.96
CA VAL A 1096 11.11 6.54 -31.78
C VAL A 1096 10.74 7.53 -30.66
N LEU A 1097 10.17 7.02 -29.58
CA LEU A 1097 10.00 7.75 -28.32
C LEU A 1097 11.27 7.55 -27.48
N VAL A 1098 11.99 8.63 -27.19
CA VAL A 1098 13.17 8.61 -26.32
C VAL A 1098 12.77 9.12 -24.95
N LEU A 1099 13.11 8.37 -23.91
CA LEU A 1099 12.94 8.73 -22.50
C LEU A 1099 14.32 8.78 -21.83
N ALA A 1100 14.60 9.88 -21.14
CA ALA A 1100 15.82 10.09 -20.37
C ALA A 1100 15.90 9.18 -19.13
N ASP A 1101 14.74 8.76 -18.62
CA ASP A 1101 14.61 8.02 -17.38
C ASP A 1101 13.63 6.86 -17.58
N VAL A 1102 14.09 5.63 -17.36
CA VAL A 1102 13.26 4.42 -17.39
C VAL A 1102 12.18 4.45 -16.31
N GLY A 1103 12.39 5.15 -15.20
CA GLY A 1103 11.41 5.31 -14.11
C GLY A 1103 10.12 6.04 -14.51
N ILE A 1104 10.10 6.67 -15.69
CA ILE A 1104 8.87 7.17 -16.32
C ILE A 1104 7.89 6.01 -16.62
N LEU A 1105 8.38 4.77 -16.72
CA LEU A 1105 7.59 3.55 -16.98
C LEU A 1105 7.06 2.85 -15.71
N ASP A 1106 7.48 3.28 -14.51
CA ASP A 1106 7.09 2.70 -13.21
C ASP A 1106 6.25 3.69 -12.35
N THR A 1107 5.58 3.18 -11.32
CA THR A 1107 4.92 3.97 -10.29
C THR A 1107 5.86 4.27 -9.12
N ALA A 1108 6.02 5.55 -8.78
CA ALA A 1108 6.62 5.93 -7.51
C ALA A 1108 5.55 5.80 -6.39
N TYR A 1109 5.64 4.73 -5.59
CA TYR A 1109 4.87 4.45 -4.37
C TYR A 1109 3.42 4.98 -4.33
N GLY A 1110 2.49 4.24 -4.95
CA GLY A 1110 1.05 4.34 -4.69
C GLY A 1110 0.23 5.35 -5.51
N ASP A 1111 0.85 6.37 -6.12
CA ASP A 1111 0.16 7.27 -7.08
C ASP A 1111 0.76 7.08 -8.50
N PRO A 1112 0.01 6.49 -9.45
CA PRO A 1112 0.52 6.23 -10.79
C PRO A 1112 0.49 7.52 -11.63
N GLY A 1113 1.35 8.49 -11.28
CA GLY A 1113 1.35 9.83 -11.86
C GLY A 1113 1.53 9.88 -13.38
N ASN A 1114 2.12 8.83 -13.96
CA ASN A 1114 2.31 8.64 -15.40
C ASN A 1114 1.21 7.79 -16.08
N LEU A 1115 0.19 7.28 -15.37
CA LEU A 1115 -0.88 6.45 -15.95
C LEU A 1115 -1.56 7.07 -17.19
N PRO A 1116 -1.89 8.38 -17.23
CA PRO A 1116 -2.44 8.98 -18.45
C PRO A 1116 -1.46 8.98 -19.63
N PHE A 1117 -0.15 9.02 -19.36
CA PHE A 1117 0.89 8.88 -20.38
C PHE A 1117 1.00 7.44 -20.89
N TRP A 1118 0.90 6.43 -20.01
CA TRP A 1118 0.89 5.01 -20.39
C TRP A 1118 -0.34 4.62 -21.20
N HIS A 1119 -1.53 5.09 -20.81
CA HIS A 1119 -2.74 4.96 -21.62
C HIS A 1119 -2.54 5.61 -23.00
N ASN A 1120 -2.03 6.84 -23.08
CA ASN A 1120 -1.75 7.48 -24.38
C ASN A 1120 -0.67 6.74 -25.20
N LEU A 1121 0.30 6.08 -24.56
CA LEU A 1121 1.35 5.30 -25.21
C LEU A 1121 0.78 4.04 -25.86
N ALA A 1122 -0.01 3.26 -25.12
CA ALA A 1122 -0.72 2.10 -25.64
C ALA A 1122 -1.68 2.49 -26.78
N ASP A 1123 -2.43 3.57 -26.59
CA ASP A 1123 -3.40 4.10 -27.54
C ASP A 1123 -2.75 4.72 -28.79
N TYR A 1124 -1.47 5.14 -28.71
CA TYR A 1124 -0.66 5.58 -29.85
C TYR A 1124 -0.04 4.41 -30.60
N ALA A 1125 0.52 3.42 -29.88
CA ALA A 1125 1.10 2.20 -30.45
C ALA A 1125 0.10 1.38 -31.27
N ARG A 1126 -1.20 1.42 -30.91
CA ARG A 1126 -2.25 0.65 -31.57
C ARG A 1126 -2.66 1.17 -32.97
N ARG A 1127 -2.27 2.40 -33.35
CA ARG A 1127 -2.84 3.18 -34.48
C ARG A 1127 -2.10 3.02 -35.82
#